data_AF-A0A0S9C9C0-F1
#
_entry.id   AF-A0A0S9C9C0-F1
#
_cell.length_a   1.000
_cell.length_b   1.000
_cell.length_c   1.000
_cell.angle_alpha   90.00
_cell.angle_beta   90.00
_cell.angle_gamma   90.00
#
_symmetry.space_group_name_H-M   'P 1'
#
loop_
_entity.id
_entity.type
_entity.pdbx_description
1 polymer ?
#
loop_
_entity_poly.entity_id
_entity_poly.type
_entity_poly.pdbx_seq_one_letter_code
_entity_poly.pdbx_strand_id
1 'polypeptide(L)'
;MDGMIGNDADVSTGVDRRSVLGGAALLGASATLSGTAASAQVPGTGWEWGPMRWVQICATEDDPGRYDKQFWLDFLQRTRTQGVCLSAGGVTAFYPTAVPFHYRSPFLGTGDMFGELVHACKKMDIRVLARVDPHAMRADALAAHPEWVARDAAGQPKRHPADPELYLTCPNGPVTFEWMPQVLREIVARYPVDGVFGNRWAGSAGICHCQVCRTKFKAASGLAIPAALKDVGDPAVRAYLVWDDSVRYEQLDLWARTVTGVNPRAFFTPGTWGKLDPRRLRRTARALFADRQARSGNAPAWLNGRSAKETACLMPDRPVSGIFAVGETATPYRFMDSVQAPTEIRAYLHDGLAHGFRPWMTKFKAEVFDKRWVPAVTESYAWHARHEKYFRNTDNLSRVAMLHSAQTNTYYVPEVPRDNGAGGPQDAQSLRGGQDDASNGFYQALIEARVPFAFVDERLLDAEAIDRYRVIVLPNIAALSDAQCAALRGYVRRGGAIVATHESSLCDEWGKRRANFGLADLFGCDYAGRVDPRVHNSYLSVRGPHPLTIGLDDTPRIMAGTRQVHVRPHDPRMAAAFTSVPSYPDLPMEKVYTATRTTDVPMVYARTVGKGRVVYFPFDLDRTFWENSTGDHLAVLRNAVAWAADASQPMTVEGPGLLDVAYWRQRDSVAAHLVNLTNPMAMRGYMREVLPAGPYRVTLQLPPGARPTAVRLLEAERDAPYRRDGNRLIVDVPQVKLHEVVAVDLA
;
A
#
# COMPACT_ATOMS: atom_id res chain seq x y z
N MET A 1 -30.86 -49.59 -23.31
CA MET A 1 -31.92 -49.22 -24.24
C MET A 1 -31.77 -47.72 -24.48
N ASP A 2 -31.30 -47.21 -25.61
CA ASP A 2 -30.74 -47.76 -26.85
C ASP A 2 -29.69 -46.72 -27.33
N GLY A 3 -28.66 -46.91 -28.14
CA GLY A 3 -28.07 -47.98 -28.96
C GLY A 3 -26.83 -47.32 -29.63
N MET A 4 -25.69 -48.01 -29.81
CA MET A 4 -25.21 -48.56 -31.11
C MET A 4 -25.01 -47.48 -32.21
N ILE A 5 -23.90 -47.37 -32.98
CA ILE A 5 -22.87 -48.27 -33.55
C ILE A 5 -21.60 -47.39 -33.83
N GLY A 6 -20.32 -47.81 -33.91
CA GLY A 6 -19.61 -49.10 -33.76
C GLY A 6 -18.29 -49.12 -34.59
N ASN A 7 -17.38 -50.07 -34.32
CA ASN A 7 -16.32 -50.67 -35.19
C ASN A 7 -15.22 -49.76 -35.83
N ASP A 8 -13.97 -50.15 -36.17
CA ASP A 8 -13.00 -51.25 -35.91
C ASP A 8 -11.58 -50.66 -36.19
N ALA A 9 -10.39 -51.28 -36.09
CA ALA A 9 -9.87 -52.64 -35.79
C ALA A 9 -8.54 -52.47 -34.98
N ASP A 10 -8.09 -53.38 -34.10
CA ASP A 10 -7.41 -54.68 -34.26
C ASP A 10 -5.99 -54.68 -34.87
N VAL A 11 -5.02 -55.27 -34.14
CA VAL A 11 -3.99 -56.27 -34.55
C VAL A 11 -2.94 -56.49 -33.43
N SER A 12 -2.65 -57.77 -33.15
CA SER A 12 -1.67 -58.34 -32.20
C SER A 12 -0.18 -58.05 -32.56
N THR A 13 0.90 -58.29 -31.79
CA THR A 13 1.27 -59.19 -30.66
C THR A 13 2.18 -58.44 -29.63
N GLY A 14 2.73 -58.97 -28.52
CA GLY A 14 2.59 -60.26 -27.81
C GLY A 14 3.92 -60.98 -27.49
N VAL A 15 4.18 -61.31 -26.20
CA VAL A 15 5.23 -62.24 -25.65
C VAL A 15 6.71 -61.76 -25.76
N ASP A 16 7.69 -61.98 -24.85
CA ASP A 16 7.80 -62.64 -23.52
C ASP A 16 8.77 -61.88 -22.54
N ARG A 17 8.94 -62.40 -21.32
CA ARG A 17 9.90 -61.98 -20.29
C ARG A 17 11.22 -62.81 -20.31
N ARG A 18 12.34 -62.13 -20.01
CA ARG A 18 13.68 -62.63 -19.54
C ARG A 18 14.68 -63.22 -20.56
N SER A 19 15.50 -62.34 -21.15
CA SER A 19 16.98 -62.44 -21.33
C SER A 19 17.45 -61.19 -22.10
N VAL A 20 18.63 -60.57 -21.93
CA VAL A 20 19.79 -60.73 -21.02
C VAL A 20 20.44 -59.33 -20.79
N LEU A 21 21.34 -59.21 -19.80
CA LEU A 21 22.03 -57.96 -19.39
C LEU A 21 22.99 -57.35 -20.45
N GLY A 22 23.13 -56.02 -20.44
CA GLY A 22 24.17 -55.27 -21.17
C GLY A 22 23.99 -53.74 -21.07
N GLY A 23 24.59 -53.11 -20.06
CA GLY A 23 24.19 -51.78 -19.57
C GLY A 23 24.53 -50.55 -20.43
N ALA A 24 23.79 -49.46 -20.19
CA ALA A 24 24.25 -48.07 -20.38
C ALA A 24 23.40 -47.06 -19.57
N ALA A 25 24.10 -46.11 -18.94
CA ALA A 25 23.71 -44.74 -18.57
C ALA A 25 22.30 -44.39 -18.02
N LEU A 26 22.33 -43.88 -16.78
CA LEU A 26 21.36 -42.93 -16.21
C LEU A 26 20.92 -41.82 -17.18
N LEU A 27 19.61 -41.66 -17.37
CA LEU A 27 18.97 -40.37 -17.66
C LEU A 27 17.65 -40.27 -16.88
N GLY A 28 17.74 -39.79 -15.64
CA GLY A 28 16.57 -39.29 -14.93
C GLY A 28 16.09 -38.01 -15.60
N ALA A 29 14.90 -38.05 -16.21
CA ALA A 29 14.31 -36.89 -16.86
C ALA A 29 13.86 -35.86 -15.80
N SER A 30 14.78 -34.98 -15.40
CA SER A 30 14.48 -33.77 -14.65
C SER A 30 13.48 -32.94 -15.45
N ALA A 31 12.20 -32.98 -15.05
CA ALA A 31 11.17 -32.13 -15.60
C ALA A 31 11.53 -30.67 -15.30
N THR A 32 12.14 -29.99 -16.27
CA THR A 32 12.44 -28.57 -16.20
C THR A 32 11.12 -27.82 -16.10
N LEU A 33 10.84 -27.30 -14.91
CA LEU A 33 9.80 -26.29 -14.71
C LEU A 33 10.18 -25.07 -15.55
N SER A 34 9.64 -24.99 -16.76
CA SER A 34 9.70 -23.80 -17.60
C SER A 34 9.14 -22.64 -16.81
N GLY A 35 10.05 -21.80 -16.31
CA GLY A 35 9.68 -20.66 -15.49
C GLY A 35 8.74 -19.76 -16.27
N THR A 36 7.54 -19.55 -15.74
CA THR A 36 6.64 -18.50 -16.20
C THR A 36 7.42 -17.18 -16.21
N ALA A 37 7.63 -16.62 -17.41
CA ALA A 37 8.23 -15.31 -17.53
C ALA A 37 7.33 -14.34 -16.76
N ALA A 38 7.87 -13.75 -15.68
CA ALA A 38 7.19 -12.65 -15.00
C ALA A 38 6.90 -11.58 -16.04
N SER A 39 5.66 -11.08 -16.08
CA SER A 39 5.28 -10.02 -17.02
C SER A 39 6.09 -8.77 -16.69
N ALA A 40 7.13 -8.53 -17.49
CA ALA A 40 7.90 -7.29 -17.42
C ALA A 40 6.92 -6.14 -17.68
N GLN A 41 6.90 -5.14 -16.79
CA GLN A 41 6.05 -3.98 -17.02
C GLN A 41 6.56 -3.26 -18.26
N VAL A 42 5.69 -3.09 -19.25
CA VAL A 42 6.01 -2.33 -20.45
C VAL A 42 6.34 -0.90 -20.02
N PRO A 43 7.54 -0.37 -20.31
CA PRO A 43 7.88 1.00 -19.95
C PRO A 43 6.92 1.96 -20.61
N GLY A 44 6.13 2.70 -19.82
CA GLY A 44 5.15 3.61 -20.37
C GLY A 44 5.79 4.81 -21.07
N THR A 45 5.12 5.31 -22.10
CA THR A 45 5.70 6.24 -23.09
C THR A 45 5.30 7.71 -22.87
N GLY A 46 4.41 7.98 -21.91
CA GLY A 46 3.95 9.34 -21.59
C GLY A 46 4.96 10.16 -20.78
N TRP A 47 4.83 11.50 -20.82
CA TRP A 47 5.74 12.42 -20.13
C TRP A 47 5.78 12.21 -18.60
N GLU A 48 4.72 11.66 -18.01
CA GLU A 48 4.60 11.32 -16.59
C GLU A 48 5.70 10.35 -16.11
N TRP A 49 6.27 9.56 -17.02
CA TRP A 49 7.40 8.67 -16.73
C TRP A 49 8.75 9.38 -16.62
N GLY A 50 8.85 10.61 -17.13
CA GLY A 50 10.05 11.44 -17.10
C GLY A 50 10.42 11.88 -15.68
N PRO A 51 9.57 12.65 -14.97
CA PRO A 51 9.89 13.21 -13.65
C PRO A 51 10.13 12.17 -12.57
N MET A 52 11.39 12.05 -12.14
CA MET A 52 11.84 11.22 -11.04
C MET A 52 11.99 12.00 -9.73
N ARG A 53 11.86 13.34 -9.71
CA ARG A 53 11.94 14.17 -8.51
C ARG A 53 10.90 15.29 -8.55
N TRP A 54 10.07 15.36 -7.52
CA TRP A 54 8.96 16.32 -7.42
C TRP A 54 9.11 17.27 -6.23
N VAL A 55 8.59 18.50 -6.37
CA VAL A 55 8.52 19.52 -5.30
C VAL A 55 7.15 20.20 -5.31
N GLN A 56 6.51 20.30 -4.16
CA GLN A 56 5.22 20.95 -3.97
C GLN A 56 5.34 22.17 -3.06
N ILE A 57 4.81 23.29 -3.56
CA ILE A 57 4.75 24.56 -2.85
C ILE A 57 3.28 24.82 -2.53
N CYS A 58 2.88 24.48 -1.30
CA CYS A 58 1.55 24.75 -0.77
C CYS A 58 1.49 26.18 -0.22
N ALA A 59 1.18 27.15 -1.08
CA ALA A 59 1.10 28.55 -0.68
C ALA A 59 0.00 28.81 0.38
N THR A 60 0.31 29.65 1.37
CA THR A 60 -0.67 30.34 2.23
C THR A 60 -1.15 31.61 1.56
N GLU A 61 -2.28 32.15 2.02
CA GLU A 61 -2.93 33.30 1.40
C GLU A 61 -2.04 34.55 1.30
N ASP A 62 -1.12 34.74 2.26
CA ASP A 62 -0.19 35.87 2.37
C ASP A 62 1.16 35.67 1.67
N ASP A 63 1.46 34.45 1.17
CA ASP A 63 2.69 34.17 0.44
C ASP A 63 2.96 35.09 -0.77
N PRO A 64 1.98 35.56 -1.57
CA PRO A 64 2.24 36.45 -2.70
C PRO A 64 3.04 37.72 -2.35
N GLY A 65 2.97 38.18 -1.09
CA GLY A 65 3.75 39.32 -0.58
C GLY A 65 4.99 38.96 0.24
N ARG A 66 5.31 37.67 0.42
CA ARG A 66 6.36 37.17 1.33
C ARG A 66 7.35 36.18 0.71
N TYR A 67 6.95 35.41 -0.30
CA TYR A 67 7.76 34.31 -0.79
C TYR A 67 9.00 34.80 -1.57
N ASP A 68 10.14 34.14 -1.34
CA ASP A 68 11.35 34.37 -2.14
C ASP A 68 11.30 33.48 -3.40
N LYS A 69 10.90 34.09 -4.51
CA LYS A 69 10.85 33.44 -5.82
C LYS A 69 12.21 32.90 -6.26
N GLN A 70 13.30 33.65 -6.04
CA GLN A 70 14.63 33.25 -6.50
C GLN A 70 15.14 32.06 -5.70
N PHE A 71 14.96 32.07 -4.37
CA PHE A 71 15.25 30.91 -3.52
C PHE A 71 14.59 29.63 -4.04
N TRP A 72 13.31 29.69 -4.46
CA TRP A 72 12.64 28.51 -4.98
C TRP A 72 13.21 28.05 -6.33
N LEU A 73 13.56 28.95 -7.25
CA LEU A 73 14.19 28.56 -8.51
C LEU A 73 15.58 27.94 -8.30
N ASP A 74 16.41 28.55 -7.45
CA ASP A 74 17.72 28.03 -7.05
C ASP A 74 17.60 26.66 -6.36
N PHE A 75 16.59 26.50 -5.49
CA PHE A 75 16.30 25.24 -4.82
C PHE A 75 15.92 24.15 -5.83
N LEU A 76 15.00 24.43 -6.77
CA LEU A 76 14.58 23.50 -7.82
C LEU A 76 15.74 23.05 -8.72
N GLN A 77 16.67 23.97 -9.02
CA GLN A 77 17.88 23.65 -9.77
C GLN A 77 18.83 22.75 -8.97
N ARG A 78 19.10 23.09 -7.69
CA ARG A 78 19.95 22.30 -6.78
C ARG A 78 19.42 20.89 -6.55
N THR A 79 18.10 20.72 -6.41
CA THR A 79 17.45 19.41 -6.26
C THR A 79 17.33 18.65 -7.59
N ARG A 80 17.73 19.23 -8.72
CA ARG A 80 17.50 18.65 -10.06
C ARG A 80 16.03 18.21 -10.24
N THR A 81 15.11 19.05 -9.79
CA THR A 81 13.67 18.78 -9.84
C THR A 81 13.19 18.73 -11.29
N GLN A 82 12.33 17.76 -11.59
CA GLN A 82 11.78 17.55 -12.93
C GLN A 82 10.25 17.78 -12.98
N GLY A 83 9.59 17.83 -11.83
CA GLY A 83 8.18 18.19 -11.72
C GLY A 83 7.89 19.03 -10.48
N VAL A 84 6.96 19.97 -10.59
CA VAL A 84 6.44 20.77 -9.47
C VAL A 84 4.93 20.70 -9.37
N CYS A 85 4.41 20.84 -8.15
CA CYS A 85 3.00 21.02 -7.89
C CYS A 85 2.78 22.35 -7.14
N LEU A 86 2.04 23.27 -7.74
CA LEU A 86 1.92 24.66 -7.28
C LEU A 86 0.47 24.96 -6.91
N SER A 87 0.23 25.58 -5.74
CA SER A 87 -1.09 26.08 -5.35
C SER A 87 -1.67 27.01 -6.42
N ALA A 88 -2.81 26.62 -7.00
CA ALA A 88 -3.46 27.37 -8.07
C ALA A 88 -4.81 27.96 -7.65
N GLY A 89 -5.77 27.11 -7.25
CA GLY A 89 -7.17 27.52 -7.04
C GLY A 89 -8.01 26.54 -6.21
N GLY A 90 -9.32 26.79 -6.15
CA GLY A 90 -10.28 26.09 -5.29
C GLY A 90 -10.75 27.01 -4.16
N VAL A 91 -10.37 26.72 -2.90
CA VAL A 91 -10.64 27.59 -1.74
C VAL A 91 -10.09 29.02 -1.95
N THR A 92 -8.86 29.13 -2.49
CA THR A 92 -8.19 30.40 -2.75
C THR A 92 -7.44 30.35 -4.08
N ALA A 93 -7.64 31.37 -4.92
CA ALA A 93 -6.94 31.58 -6.17
C ALA A 93 -5.66 32.40 -5.96
N PHE A 94 -4.52 31.86 -6.43
CA PHE A 94 -3.21 32.51 -6.44
C PHE A 94 -2.87 33.17 -7.79
N TYR A 95 -3.91 33.45 -8.57
CA TYR A 95 -3.87 34.07 -9.90
C TYR A 95 -5.12 34.96 -10.09
N PRO A 96 -5.13 35.90 -11.04
CA PRO A 96 -6.27 36.78 -11.28
C PRO A 96 -7.39 36.03 -12.05
N THR A 97 -8.11 35.17 -11.32
CA THR A 97 -9.27 34.41 -11.82
C THR A 97 -10.44 35.31 -12.22
N ALA A 98 -11.17 34.90 -13.26
CA ALA A 98 -12.42 35.51 -13.71
C ALA A 98 -13.66 34.65 -13.40
N VAL A 99 -13.49 33.48 -12.77
CA VAL A 99 -14.60 32.61 -12.39
C VAL A 99 -15.35 33.24 -11.20
N PRO A 100 -16.68 33.47 -11.30
CA PRO A 100 -17.47 34.05 -10.20
C PRO A 100 -17.33 33.23 -8.91
N PHE A 101 -17.23 33.93 -7.78
CA PHE A 101 -17.05 33.37 -6.43
C PHE A 101 -15.78 32.52 -6.23
N HIS A 102 -14.84 32.49 -7.20
CA HIS A 102 -13.51 31.94 -6.98
C HIS A 102 -12.66 32.97 -6.23
N TYR A 103 -12.57 32.77 -4.91
CA TYR A 103 -11.99 33.73 -4.00
C TYR A 103 -10.51 34.01 -4.31
N ARG A 104 -10.19 35.23 -4.73
CA ARG A 104 -8.81 35.67 -5.00
C ARG A 104 -8.14 36.14 -3.71
N SER A 105 -6.91 35.70 -3.44
CA SER A 105 -6.13 36.25 -2.31
C SER A 105 -6.01 37.78 -2.43
N PRO A 106 -6.27 38.54 -1.36
CA PRO A 106 -6.10 40.00 -1.36
C PRO A 106 -4.62 40.39 -1.42
N PHE A 107 -3.72 39.55 -0.89
CA PHE A 107 -2.26 39.76 -0.93
C PHE A 107 -1.67 39.63 -2.34
N LEU A 108 -2.41 39.04 -3.28
CA LEU A 108 -2.01 38.98 -4.69
C LEU A 108 -1.92 40.38 -5.34
N GLY A 109 -2.65 41.38 -4.82
CA GLY A 109 -2.72 42.71 -5.44
C GLY A 109 -3.20 42.62 -6.88
N THR A 110 -2.41 43.13 -7.82
CA THR A 110 -2.60 43.01 -9.28
C THR A 110 -1.74 41.90 -9.92
N GLY A 111 -1.02 41.11 -9.13
CA GLY A 111 -0.05 40.11 -9.60
C GLY A 111 -0.65 38.76 -9.99
N ASP A 112 0.24 37.81 -10.31
CA ASP A 112 -0.10 36.44 -10.69
C ASP A 112 1.00 35.46 -10.20
N MET A 113 1.08 35.25 -8.88
CA MET A 113 2.09 34.40 -8.24
C MET A 113 2.14 33.00 -8.87
N PHE A 114 0.97 32.37 -9.08
CA PHE A 114 0.89 31.07 -9.71
C PHE A 114 1.44 31.12 -11.14
N GLY A 115 0.92 32.02 -11.99
CA GLY A 115 1.37 32.17 -13.37
C GLY A 115 2.86 32.47 -13.49
N GLU A 116 3.40 33.34 -12.65
CA GLU A 116 4.82 33.65 -12.59
C GLU A 116 5.70 32.44 -12.28
N LEU A 117 5.31 31.63 -11.28
CA LEU A 117 6.00 30.40 -10.91
C LEU A 117 5.87 29.33 -12.02
N VAL A 118 4.69 29.17 -12.63
CA VAL A 118 4.50 28.26 -13.78
C VAL A 118 5.47 28.61 -14.89
N HIS A 119 5.50 29.86 -15.35
CA HIS A 119 6.34 30.28 -16.48
C HIS A 119 7.83 30.17 -16.16
N ALA A 120 8.26 30.45 -14.92
CA ALA A 120 9.64 30.25 -14.50
C ALA A 120 10.02 28.76 -14.53
N CYS A 121 9.17 27.86 -14.00
CA CYS A 121 9.40 26.42 -14.04
C CYS A 121 9.43 25.88 -15.48
N LYS A 122 8.55 26.35 -16.38
CA LYS A 122 8.58 25.94 -17.79
C LYS A 122 9.86 26.36 -18.51
N LYS A 123 10.45 27.52 -18.18
CA LYS A 123 11.77 27.95 -18.71
C LYS A 123 12.92 27.05 -18.25
N MET A 124 12.75 26.29 -17.17
CA MET A 124 13.70 25.31 -16.64
C MET A 124 13.43 23.86 -17.12
N ASP A 125 12.52 23.66 -18.10
CA ASP A 125 11.98 22.36 -18.55
C ASP A 125 11.35 21.49 -17.41
N ILE A 126 10.85 22.14 -16.37
CA ILE A 126 10.16 21.46 -15.27
C ILE A 126 8.69 21.23 -15.66
N ARG A 127 8.15 20.04 -15.32
CA ARG A 127 6.73 19.71 -15.48
C ARG A 127 5.90 20.39 -14.39
N VAL A 128 4.75 20.94 -14.70
CA VAL A 128 3.94 21.71 -13.74
C VAL A 128 2.55 21.11 -13.58
N LEU A 129 2.21 20.72 -12.35
CA LEU A 129 0.87 20.36 -11.94
C LEU A 129 0.24 21.52 -11.17
N ALA A 130 -0.95 21.95 -11.58
CA ALA A 130 -1.76 22.89 -10.81
C ALA A 130 -2.42 22.15 -9.64
N ARG A 131 -2.18 22.56 -8.39
CA ARG A 131 -2.91 22.07 -7.22
C ARG A 131 -4.22 22.83 -7.10
N VAL A 132 -5.33 22.10 -7.18
CA VAL A 132 -6.67 22.63 -6.88
C VAL A 132 -7.26 21.97 -5.63
N ASP A 133 -8.07 22.71 -4.88
CA ASP A 133 -8.63 22.24 -3.61
C ASP A 133 -10.07 22.74 -3.40
N PRO A 134 -11.12 21.94 -3.68
CA PRO A 134 -12.50 22.41 -3.81
C PRO A 134 -13.32 22.32 -2.50
N HIS A 135 -12.72 21.90 -1.39
CA HIS A 135 -13.46 21.33 -0.25
C HIS A 135 -14.20 22.34 0.62
N ALA A 136 -13.90 23.63 0.49
CA ALA A 136 -14.50 24.71 1.28
C ALA A 136 -14.70 26.00 0.46
N MET A 137 -15.59 26.87 0.93
CA MET A 137 -15.86 28.19 0.34
C MET A 137 -16.30 29.21 1.40
N ARG A 138 -16.27 30.50 1.05
CA ARG A 138 -16.63 31.63 1.91
C ARG A 138 -18.13 31.93 1.91
N ALA A 139 -18.55 32.83 2.80
CA ALA A 139 -19.96 33.14 3.07
C ALA A 139 -20.70 33.84 1.92
N ASP A 140 -19.99 34.57 1.05
CA ASP A 140 -20.52 35.21 -0.16
C ASP A 140 -20.97 34.18 -1.21
N ALA A 141 -20.14 33.16 -1.44
CA ALA A 141 -20.50 32.02 -2.29
C ALA A 141 -21.71 31.26 -1.73
N LEU A 142 -21.79 31.06 -0.41
CA LEU A 142 -22.96 30.47 0.26
C LEU A 142 -24.23 31.33 0.09
N ALA A 143 -24.11 32.65 0.13
CA ALA A 143 -25.24 33.57 0.01
C ALA A 143 -25.81 33.62 -1.41
N ALA A 144 -24.94 33.57 -2.43
CA ALA A 144 -25.34 33.52 -3.83
C ALA A 144 -25.82 32.11 -4.26
N HIS A 145 -25.15 31.07 -3.76
CA HIS A 145 -25.36 29.67 -4.15
C HIS A 145 -25.53 28.75 -2.92
N PRO A 146 -26.68 28.82 -2.23
CA PRO A 146 -26.92 28.03 -1.02
C PRO A 146 -26.85 26.51 -1.25
N GLU A 147 -27.04 26.04 -2.50
CA GLU A 147 -26.96 24.65 -2.94
C GLU A 147 -25.52 24.12 -3.09
N TRP A 148 -24.52 24.99 -3.12
CA TRP A 148 -23.11 24.61 -3.21
C TRP A 148 -22.52 24.11 -1.88
N VAL A 149 -23.11 24.47 -0.75
CA VAL A 149 -22.59 24.15 0.58
C VAL A 149 -23.28 22.92 1.17
N ALA A 150 -22.48 22.02 1.77
CA ALA A 150 -22.98 20.81 2.39
C ALA A 150 -23.91 21.12 3.58
N ARG A 151 -24.93 20.26 3.78
CA ARG A 151 -25.84 20.35 4.92
C ARG A 151 -25.73 19.13 5.83
N ASP A 152 -25.91 19.33 7.12
CA ASP A 152 -26.11 18.26 8.09
C ASP A 152 -27.56 17.73 8.09
N ALA A 153 -27.83 16.70 8.89
CA ALA A 153 -29.14 16.07 8.98
C ALA A 153 -30.27 17.04 9.41
N ALA A 154 -29.94 18.10 10.15
CA ALA A 154 -30.85 19.17 10.56
C ALA A 154 -31.03 20.28 9.49
N GLY A 155 -30.36 20.15 8.34
CA GLY A 155 -30.42 21.10 7.23
C GLY A 155 -29.50 22.31 7.37
N GLN A 156 -28.62 22.35 8.38
CA GLN A 156 -27.74 23.48 8.64
C GLN A 156 -26.46 23.44 7.79
N PRO A 157 -25.90 24.59 7.37
CA PRO A 157 -24.62 24.65 6.66
C PRO A 157 -23.48 24.03 7.48
N LYS A 158 -22.77 23.05 6.92
CA LYS A 158 -21.58 22.48 7.57
C LYS A 158 -20.42 23.49 7.54
N ARG A 159 -19.98 23.98 8.70
CA ARG A 159 -18.79 24.82 8.84
C ARG A 159 -17.50 24.01 8.67
N HIS A 160 -16.43 24.66 8.23
CA HIS A 160 -15.10 24.07 8.22
C HIS A 160 -14.58 23.93 9.68
N PRO A 161 -14.00 22.79 10.09
CA PRO A 161 -13.70 22.50 11.49
C PRO A 161 -12.52 23.30 12.08
N ALA A 162 -11.71 23.94 11.24
CA ALA A 162 -10.52 24.69 11.67
C ALA A 162 -10.50 26.15 11.18
N ASP A 163 -11.55 26.60 10.49
CA ASP A 163 -11.68 27.97 9.98
C ASP A 163 -13.15 28.42 10.10
N PRO A 164 -13.47 29.43 10.92
CA PRO A 164 -14.84 29.86 11.15
C PRO A 164 -15.47 30.59 9.95
N GLU A 165 -14.66 31.13 9.03
CA GLU A 165 -15.12 31.88 7.85
C GLU A 165 -15.58 30.97 6.70
N LEU A 166 -15.16 29.70 6.74
CA LEU A 166 -15.37 28.72 5.68
C LEU A 166 -16.49 27.73 5.96
N TYR A 167 -17.17 27.32 4.89
CA TYR A 167 -18.18 26.26 4.86
C TYR A 167 -17.73 25.14 3.94
N LEU A 168 -18.05 23.89 4.31
CA LEU A 168 -17.68 22.71 3.53
C LEU A 168 -18.57 22.57 2.29
N THR A 169 -17.98 22.29 1.14
CA THR A 169 -18.71 22.18 -0.14
C THR A 169 -19.47 20.86 -0.27
N CYS A 170 -20.58 20.89 -1.01
CA CYS A 170 -21.38 19.71 -1.30
C CYS A 170 -20.71 18.87 -2.41
N PRO A 171 -20.21 17.66 -2.14
CA PRO A 171 -19.43 16.88 -3.12
C PRO A 171 -20.27 16.33 -4.29
N ASN A 172 -21.61 16.45 -4.21
CA ASN A 172 -22.56 15.90 -5.17
C ASN A 172 -23.32 16.98 -5.96
N GLY A 173 -23.04 18.27 -5.68
CA GLY A 173 -23.80 19.43 -6.16
C GLY A 173 -23.15 20.22 -7.30
N PRO A 174 -23.78 21.32 -7.75
CA PRO A 174 -23.30 22.17 -8.85
C PRO A 174 -21.87 22.70 -8.64
N VAL A 175 -21.44 22.96 -7.40
CA VAL A 175 -20.05 23.33 -7.09
C VAL A 175 -19.04 22.33 -7.67
N THR A 176 -19.32 21.03 -7.58
CA THR A 176 -18.43 19.96 -8.03
C THR A 176 -18.59 19.66 -9.53
N PHE A 177 -19.82 19.71 -10.05
CA PHE A 177 -20.14 19.25 -11.40
C PHE A 177 -20.26 20.37 -12.45
N GLU A 178 -20.33 21.64 -12.04
CA GLU A 178 -20.54 22.79 -12.93
C GLU A 178 -19.52 23.91 -12.68
N TRP A 179 -19.29 24.28 -11.42
CA TRP A 179 -18.36 25.37 -11.05
C TRP A 179 -16.88 24.94 -11.11
N MET A 180 -16.50 23.85 -10.45
CA MET A 180 -15.11 23.35 -10.50
C MET A 180 -14.60 23.08 -11.93
N PRO A 181 -15.40 22.53 -12.87
CA PRO A 181 -15.02 22.47 -14.28
C PRO A 181 -14.69 23.81 -14.94
N GLN A 182 -15.25 24.94 -14.46
CA GLN A 182 -14.87 26.27 -14.94
C GLN A 182 -13.48 26.66 -14.43
N VAL A 183 -13.19 26.45 -13.14
CA VAL A 183 -11.87 26.67 -12.54
C VAL A 183 -10.79 25.80 -13.23
N LEU A 184 -11.07 24.50 -13.44
CA LEU A 184 -10.18 23.59 -14.15
C LEU A 184 -9.89 24.06 -15.58
N ARG A 185 -10.94 24.46 -16.32
CA ARG A 185 -10.80 24.96 -17.69
C ARG A 185 -10.01 26.26 -17.74
N GLU A 186 -10.29 27.19 -16.84
CA GLU A 186 -9.58 28.48 -16.77
C GLU A 186 -8.07 28.27 -16.55
N ILE A 187 -7.69 27.45 -15.57
CA ILE A 187 -6.28 27.19 -15.24
C ILE A 187 -5.55 26.57 -16.43
N VAL A 188 -6.12 25.51 -17.04
CA VAL A 188 -5.47 24.78 -18.14
C VAL A 188 -5.46 25.58 -19.45
N ALA A 189 -6.40 26.50 -19.66
CA ALA A 189 -6.43 27.36 -20.85
C ALA A 189 -5.47 28.55 -20.75
N ARG A 190 -5.25 29.10 -19.55
CA ARG A 190 -4.42 30.29 -19.34
C ARG A 190 -2.95 30.00 -19.07
N TYR A 191 -2.62 28.84 -18.51
CA TYR A 191 -1.27 28.53 -18.04
C TYR A 191 -0.72 27.25 -18.70
N PRO A 192 0.57 27.20 -19.07
CA PRO A 192 1.19 26.05 -19.73
C PRO A 192 1.49 24.89 -18.74
N VAL A 193 0.45 24.46 -18.02
CA VAL A 193 0.51 23.34 -17.07
C VAL A 193 0.49 21.99 -17.81
N ASP A 194 1.22 21.03 -17.28
CA ASP A 194 1.23 19.64 -17.76
C ASP A 194 0.09 18.82 -17.13
N GLY A 195 -0.60 19.31 -16.09
CA GLY A 195 -1.75 18.63 -15.49
C GLY A 195 -2.32 19.32 -14.25
N VAL A 196 -3.28 18.66 -13.60
CA VAL A 196 -3.97 19.15 -12.39
C VAL A 196 -3.99 18.07 -11.31
N PHE A 197 -3.54 18.42 -10.11
CA PHE A 197 -3.63 17.60 -8.89
C PHE A 197 -4.79 18.11 -8.03
N GLY A 198 -5.81 17.26 -7.83
CA GLY A 198 -6.96 17.58 -6.99
C GLY A 198 -6.76 17.16 -5.54
N ASN A 199 -6.38 18.10 -4.67
CA ASN A 199 -6.42 17.89 -3.23
C ASN A 199 -7.87 17.87 -2.75
N ARG A 200 -8.23 16.97 -1.81
CA ARG A 200 -9.61 16.82 -1.28
C ARG A 200 -10.69 16.88 -2.38
N TRP A 201 -10.38 16.32 -3.55
CA TRP A 201 -11.18 16.47 -4.77
C TRP A 201 -12.63 16.02 -4.58
N ALA A 202 -12.83 14.91 -3.86
CA ALA A 202 -14.13 14.35 -3.47
C ALA A 202 -14.85 15.12 -2.33
N GLY A 203 -14.36 16.31 -1.96
CA GLY A 203 -14.79 17.06 -0.79
C GLY A 203 -14.29 16.46 0.53
N SER A 204 -14.62 17.14 1.64
CA SER A 204 -14.34 16.68 3.00
C SER A 204 -15.54 16.85 3.95
N ALA A 205 -16.75 16.95 3.39
CA ALA A 205 -17.99 17.18 4.13
C ALA A 205 -18.61 15.91 4.73
N GLY A 206 -18.15 14.73 4.31
CA GLY A 206 -18.86 13.47 4.49
C GLY A 206 -20.26 13.50 3.87
N ILE A 207 -21.15 12.64 4.36
CA ILE A 207 -22.55 12.57 3.98
C ILE A 207 -23.24 13.93 4.07
N CYS A 208 -23.82 14.37 2.96
CA CYS A 208 -24.43 15.67 2.81
C CYS A 208 -25.94 15.52 2.64
N HIS A 209 -26.71 16.16 3.53
CA HIS A 209 -28.17 16.06 3.57
C HIS A 209 -28.87 17.24 2.86
N CYS A 210 -28.20 17.94 1.96
CA CYS A 210 -28.81 19.02 1.18
C CYS A 210 -29.84 18.48 0.18
N GLN A 211 -30.70 19.36 -0.36
CA GLN A 211 -31.77 18.95 -1.26
C GLN A 211 -31.25 18.25 -2.52
N VAL A 212 -30.09 18.67 -3.07
CA VAL A 212 -29.47 18.03 -4.23
C VAL A 212 -29.11 16.57 -3.94
N CYS A 213 -28.47 16.30 -2.80
CA CYS A 213 -28.15 14.93 -2.38
C CYS A 213 -29.40 14.10 -2.12
N ARG A 214 -30.41 14.65 -1.41
CA ARG A 214 -31.68 13.96 -1.15
C ARG A 214 -32.39 13.55 -2.44
N THR A 215 -32.48 14.47 -3.41
CA THR A 215 -33.10 14.20 -4.72
C THR A 215 -32.30 13.19 -5.52
N LYS A 216 -30.99 13.39 -5.71
CA LYS A 216 -30.14 12.48 -6.52
C LYS A 216 -30.09 11.07 -5.93
N PHE A 217 -29.92 10.94 -4.60
CA PHE A 217 -29.89 9.64 -3.94
C PHE A 217 -31.24 8.91 -4.02
N LYS A 218 -32.35 9.62 -3.78
CA LYS A 218 -33.69 9.03 -3.89
C LYS A 218 -34.02 8.61 -5.31
N ALA A 219 -33.59 9.36 -6.32
CA ALA A 219 -33.74 8.97 -7.72
C ALA A 219 -32.90 7.72 -8.07
N ALA A 220 -31.69 7.59 -7.52
CA ALA A 220 -30.79 6.47 -7.81
C ALA A 220 -31.13 5.17 -7.05
N SER A 221 -31.74 5.26 -5.86
CA SER A 221 -31.94 4.12 -4.96
C SER A 221 -33.41 3.85 -4.56
N GLY A 222 -34.31 4.81 -4.76
CA GLY A 222 -35.65 4.82 -4.18
C GLY A 222 -35.72 5.17 -2.68
N LEU A 223 -34.58 5.20 -1.98
CA LEU A 223 -34.48 5.33 -0.53
C LEU A 223 -34.26 6.78 -0.07
N ALA A 224 -34.54 7.05 1.21
CA ALA A 224 -34.13 8.27 1.87
C ALA A 224 -32.64 8.19 2.26
N ILE A 225 -31.90 9.28 2.07
CA ILE A 225 -30.47 9.35 2.43
C ILE A 225 -30.27 9.02 3.93
N PRO A 226 -29.36 8.10 4.30
CA PRO A 226 -29.19 7.69 5.69
C PRO A 226 -28.70 8.86 6.57
N ALA A 227 -29.01 8.81 7.86
CA ALA A 227 -28.55 9.84 8.80
C ALA A 227 -27.03 9.75 9.08
N ALA A 228 -26.49 8.54 9.10
CA ALA A 228 -25.08 8.22 9.26
C ALA A 228 -24.77 6.84 8.66
N LEU A 229 -23.51 6.57 8.33
CA LEU A 229 -23.07 5.32 7.69
C LEU A 229 -22.66 4.22 8.70
N LYS A 230 -23.31 4.18 9.88
CA LYS A 230 -22.86 3.34 11.01
C LYS A 230 -23.13 1.84 10.85
N ASP A 231 -24.21 1.47 10.17
CA ASP A 231 -24.63 0.08 10.01
C ASP A 231 -24.61 -0.31 8.53
N VAL A 232 -23.61 -1.10 8.14
CA VAL A 232 -23.52 -1.65 6.78
C VAL A 232 -24.55 -2.74 6.51
N GLY A 233 -25.36 -3.14 7.49
CA GLY A 233 -26.56 -3.97 7.33
C GLY A 233 -27.77 -3.20 6.78
N ASP A 234 -27.84 -1.88 7.02
CA ASP A 234 -28.95 -1.02 6.55
C ASP A 234 -28.94 -0.93 5.01
N PRO A 235 -30.04 -1.30 4.31
CA PRO A 235 -30.16 -1.14 2.87
C PRO A 235 -29.89 0.29 2.37
N ALA A 236 -30.24 1.32 3.13
CA ALA A 236 -29.99 2.72 2.77
C ALA A 236 -28.50 3.08 2.86
N VAL A 237 -27.77 2.53 3.84
CA VAL A 237 -26.31 2.71 3.95
C VAL A 237 -25.58 1.97 2.84
N ARG A 238 -25.95 0.71 2.53
CA ARG A 238 -25.40 -0.03 1.38
C ARG A 238 -25.63 0.72 0.07
N ALA A 239 -26.86 1.15 -0.18
CA ALA A 239 -27.21 1.90 -1.38
C ALA A 239 -26.45 3.23 -1.45
N TYR A 240 -26.26 3.93 -0.32
CA TYR A 240 -25.47 5.17 -0.28
C TYR A 240 -24.02 4.93 -0.67
N LEU A 241 -23.37 3.89 -0.16
CA LEU A 241 -21.97 3.58 -0.45
C LEU A 241 -21.74 3.26 -1.93
N VAL A 242 -22.63 2.47 -2.55
CA VAL A 242 -22.60 2.16 -3.99
C VAL A 242 -22.88 3.41 -4.85
N TRP A 243 -23.81 4.26 -4.41
CA TRP A 243 -24.14 5.50 -5.09
C TRP A 243 -23.00 6.53 -5.01
N ASP A 244 -22.42 6.74 -3.83
CA ASP A 244 -21.32 7.68 -3.63
C ASP A 244 -20.11 7.30 -4.48
N ASP A 245 -19.69 6.04 -4.47
CA ASP A 245 -18.64 5.52 -5.34
C ASP A 245 -18.94 5.82 -6.83
N SER A 246 -20.16 5.54 -7.28
CA SER A 246 -20.58 5.82 -8.66
C SER A 246 -20.45 7.32 -9.02
N VAL A 247 -20.87 8.22 -8.12
CA VAL A 247 -20.77 9.68 -8.30
C VAL A 247 -19.30 10.15 -8.25
N ARG A 248 -18.44 9.52 -7.43
CA ARG A 248 -16.99 9.80 -7.42
C ARG A 248 -16.34 9.51 -8.77
N TYR A 249 -16.74 8.45 -9.46
CA TYR A 249 -16.23 8.17 -10.81
C TYR A 249 -16.81 9.10 -11.88
N GLU A 250 -18.10 9.45 -11.82
CA GLU A 250 -18.69 10.47 -12.69
C GLU A 250 -17.91 11.79 -12.58
N GLN A 251 -17.55 12.19 -11.36
CA GLN A 251 -16.72 13.35 -11.06
C GLN A 251 -15.31 13.23 -11.66
N LEU A 252 -14.62 12.10 -11.48
CA LEU A 252 -13.29 11.87 -12.07
C LEU A 252 -13.33 11.95 -13.60
N ASP A 253 -14.29 11.29 -14.24
CA ASP A 253 -14.43 11.23 -15.70
C ASP A 253 -14.82 12.61 -16.27
N LEU A 254 -15.61 13.41 -15.55
CA LEU A 254 -15.91 14.80 -15.92
C LEU A 254 -14.67 15.70 -15.81
N TRP A 255 -13.94 15.63 -14.70
CA TRP A 255 -12.79 16.51 -14.44
C TRP A 255 -11.60 16.15 -15.33
N ALA A 256 -11.35 14.87 -15.56
CA ALA A 256 -10.36 14.39 -16.54
C ALA A 256 -10.69 14.91 -17.94
N ARG A 257 -11.92 14.71 -18.43
CA ARG A 257 -12.35 15.22 -19.75
C ARG A 257 -12.29 16.74 -19.85
N THR A 258 -12.57 17.46 -18.75
CA THR A 258 -12.46 18.94 -18.71
C THR A 258 -11.01 19.39 -18.92
N VAL A 259 -10.04 18.72 -18.27
CA VAL A 259 -8.61 19.02 -18.45
C VAL A 259 -8.12 18.61 -19.85
N THR A 260 -8.41 17.38 -20.29
CA THR A 260 -7.92 16.87 -21.59
C THR A 260 -8.58 17.54 -22.78
N GLY A 261 -9.81 18.02 -22.64
CA GLY A 261 -10.53 18.78 -23.67
C GLY A 261 -9.95 20.18 -23.93
N VAL A 262 -9.15 20.72 -23.01
CA VAL A 262 -8.39 21.97 -23.19
C VAL A 262 -6.96 21.67 -23.65
N ASN A 263 -6.29 20.71 -23.01
CA ASN A 263 -4.94 20.28 -23.37
C ASN A 263 -4.86 18.75 -23.40
N PRO A 264 -4.89 18.12 -24.60
CA PRO A 264 -4.86 16.65 -24.73
C PRO A 264 -3.62 15.96 -24.16
N ARG A 265 -2.53 16.70 -23.88
CA ARG A 265 -1.33 16.14 -23.24
C ARG A 265 -1.40 16.18 -21.71
N ALA A 266 -2.28 17.00 -21.16
CA ALA A 266 -2.49 17.14 -19.72
C ALA A 266 -3.35 16.01 -19.14
N PHE A 267 -3.42 15.93 -17.81
CA PHE A 267 -4.35 15.04 -17.12
C PHE A 267 -4.78 15.59 -15.76
N PHE A 268 -5.93 15.10 -15.27
CA PHE A 268 -6.33 15.25 -13.88
C PHE A 268 -5.88 14.04 -13.06
N THR A 269 -5.44 14.26 -11.82
CA THR A 269 -5.16 13.19 -10.86
C THR A 269 -5.81 13.47 -9.50
N PRO A 270 -6.47 12.49 -8.88
CA PRO A 270 -6.98 12.61 -7.52
C PRO A 270 -5.84 12.51 -6.50
N GLY A 271 -5.83 13.41 -5.50
CA GLY A 271 -4.88 13.35 -4.38
C GLY A 271 -5.20 12.29 -3.32
N THR A 272 -6.42 11.73 -3.34
CA THR A 272 -6.85 10.62 -2.49
C THR A 272 -7.56 9.56 -3.31
N TRP A 273 -7.22 8.30 -3.12
CA TRP A 273 -7.61 7.22 -4.03
C TRP A 273 -7.84 5.85 -3.38
N GLY A 274 -7.51 5.66 -2.10
CA GLY A 274 -7.49 4.31 -1.48
C GLY A 274 -8.81 3.52 -1.50
N LYS A 275 -9.97 4.19 -1.55
CA LYS A 275 -11.29 3.52 -1.68
C LYS A 275 -11.61 3.09 -3.12
N LEU A 276 -11.01 3.74 -4.13
CA LEU A 276 -11.35 3.54 -5.53
C LEU A 276 -10.87 2.17 -6.04
N ASP A 277 -11.72 1.50 -6.81
CA ASP A 277 -11.35 0.36 -7.67
C ASP A 277 -10.22 0.77 -8.64
N PRO A 278 -9.06 0.08 -8.61
CA PRO A 278 -7.94 0.36 -9.50
C PRO A 278 -8.29 0.21 -10.99
N ARG A 279 -9.16 -0.74 -11.37
CA ARG A 279 -9.55 -0.97 -12.77
C ARG A 279 -10.33 0.22 -13.36
N ARG A 280 -11.10 0.93 -12.53
CA ARG A 280 -11.81 2.15 -12.91
C ARG A 280 -10.90 3.38 -12.84
N LEU A 281 -10.10 3.50 -11.78
CA LEU A 281 -9.12 4.60 -11.61
C LEU A 281 -8.09 4.64 -12.76
N ARG A 282 -7.68 3.47 -13.28
CA ARG A 282 -6.81 3.33 -14.45
C ARG A 282 -7.39 3.87 -15.76
N ARG A 283 -8.65 4.28 -15.82
CA ARG A 283 -9.23 4.92 -17.02
C ARG A 283 -8.87 6.40 -17.17
N THR A 284 -8.54 7.07 -16.07
CA THR A 284 -8.36 8.54 -16.04
C THR A 284 -7.02 9.00 -15.44
N ALA A 285 -6.58 8.40 -14.33
CA ALA A 285 -5.30 8.77 -13.72
C ALA A 285 -4.12 8.30 -14.59
N ARG A 286 -3.06 9.10 -14.74
CA ARG A 286 -1.84 8.68 -15.48
C ARG A 286 -0.63 8.42 -14.57
N ALA A 287 -0.66 8.97 -13.38
CA ALA A 287 0.28 8.74 -12.28
C ALA A 287 -0.52 8.80 -10.98
N LEU A 288 -0.01 8.18 -9.91
CA LEU A 288 -0.55 8.41 -8.55
C LEU A 288 0.49 9.04 -7.64
N PHE A 289 -0.04 9.83 -6.72
CA PHE A 289 0.70 10.61 -5.75
C PHE A 289 0.10 10.27 -4.39
N ALA A 290 0.89 9.67 -3.51
CA ALA A 290 0.44 9.16 -2.22
C ALA A 290 0.64 10.23 -1.15
N ASP A 291 -0.46 10.78 -0.61
CA ASP A 291 -0.41 11.89 0.34
C ASP A 291 -0.16 11.45 1.80
N ARG A 292 0.83 10.55 2.00
CA ARG A 292 1.24 10.08 3.34
C ARG A 292 2.47 10.84 3.81
N GLN A 293 2.25 12.08 4.21
CA GLN A 293 3.29 13.12 4.36
C GLN A 293 4.35 12.88 5.45
N ALA A 294 3.99 12.22 6.56
CA ALA A 294 4.88 11.99 7.69
C ALA A 294 4.29 10.92 8.62
N ARG A 295 5.07 10.48 9.61
CA ARG A 295 4.63 9.58 10.69
C ARG A 295 4.58 10.30 12.04
N SER A 296 3.81 9.81 13.01
CA SER A 296 3.73 10.39 14.36
C SER A 296 3.30 9.35 15.42
N GLY A 297 3.55 9.62 16.70
CA GLY A 297 3.18 8.70 17.79
C GLY A 297 3.88 7.35 17.65
N ASN A 298 3.10 6.25 17.61
CA ASN A 298 3.62 4.88 17.45
C ASN A 298 3.71 4.43 15.98
N ALA A 299 3.57 5.35 15.02
CA ALA A 299 3.68 5.01 13.62
C ALA A 299 5.13 4.59 13.27
N PRO A 300 5.32 3.42 12.64
CA PRO A 300 6.64 2.82 12.44
C PRO A 300 7.45 3.53 11.35
N ALA A 301 8.76 3.34 11.36
CA ALA A 301 9.70 3.97 10.43
C ALA A 301 9.56 3.48 8.98
N TRP A 302 9.06 2.26 8.76
CA TRP A 302 8.80 1.66 7.45
C TRP A 302 7.50 2.14 6.77
N LEU A 303 6.85 3.18 7.31
CA LEU A 303 5.52 3.60 6.86
C LEU A 303 5.51 4.14 5.42
N ASN A 304 6.59 4.76 4.94
CA ASN A 304 6.62 5.29 3.59
C ASN A 304 6.86 4.18 2.56
N GLY A 305 7.69 3.19 2.91
CA GLY A 305 7.91 1.95 2.18
C GLY A 305 6.63 1.13 2.07
N ARG A 306 5.86 1.05 3.16
CA ARG A 306 4.50 0.47 3.14
C ARG A 306 3.60 1.23 2.17
N SER A 307 3.61 2.56 2.24
CA SER A 307 2.81 3.42 1.34
C SER A 307 3.18 3.23 -0.14
N ALA A 308 4.46 3.02 -0.44
CA ALA A 308 4.94 2.73 -1.79
C ALA A 308 4.38 1.41 -2.31
N LYS A 309 4.47 0.33 -1.52
CA LYS A 309 3.92 -0.99 -1.85
C LYS A 309 2.38 -0.92 -2.04
N GLU A 310 1.66 -0.20 -1.17
CA GLU A 310 0.20 0.01 -1.27
C GLU A 310 -0.22 0.83 -2.50
N THR A 311 0.58 1.83 -2.90
CA THR A 311 0.28 2.64 -4.10
C THR A 311 0.59 1.86 -5.37
N ALA A 312 1.69 1.12 -5.38
CA ALA A 312 2.13 0.32 -6.52
C ALA A 312 1.19 -0.85 -6.82
N CYS A 313 0.52 -1.46 -5.84
CA CYS A 313 -0.40 -2.57 -6.11
C CYS A 313 -1.67 -2.12 -6.87
N LEU A 314 -2.13 -0.88 -6.65
CA LEU A 314 -3.26 -0.31 -7.39
C LEU A 314 -2.89 0.11 -8.81
N MET A 315 -1.65 0.56 -9.04
CA MET A 315 -1.19 1.12 -10.30
C MET A 315 0.20 0.60 -10.69
N PRO A 316 0.37 -0.73 -10.86
CA PRO A 316 1.65 -1.34 -11.15
C PRO A 316 2.20 -0.86 -12.51
N ASP A 317 1.30 -0.59 -13.46
CA ASP A 317 1.59 -0.13 -14.81
C ASP A 317 1.94 1.37 -14.91
N ARG A 318 2.14 2.12 -13.81
CA ARG A 318 2.25 3.60 -13.81
C ARG A 318 3.25 4.16 -12.80
N PRO A 319 3.77 5.38 -13.01
CA PRO A 319 4.65 6.02 -12.04
C PRO A 319 3.88 6.39 -10.77
N VAL A 320 4.48 6.04 -9.64
CA VAL A 320 3.98 6.35 -8.29
C VAL A 320 4.98 7.24 -7.56
N SER A 321 4.49 8.27 -6.86
CA SER A 321 5.34 9.16 -6.04
C SER A 321 4.81 9.27 -4.62
N GLY A 322 5.71 9.31 -3.64
CA GLY A 322 5.39 9.49 -2.23
C GLY A 322 5.53 10.95 -1.83
N ILE A 323 4.44 11.59 -1.43
CA ILE A 323 4.46 12.94 -0.88
C ILE A 323 4.98 12.86 0.55
N PHE A 324 6.07 13.57 0.86
CA PHE A 324 6.59 13.72 2.21
C PHE A 324 6.70 15.21 2.57
N ALA A 325 6.30 15.58 3.79
CA ALA A 325 6.37 16.95 4.27
C ALA A 325 7.71 17.21 4.97
N VAL A 326 8.26 18.42 4.75
CA VAL A 326 9.42 18.90 5.52
C VAL A 326 9.05 19.42 6.90
N GLY A 327 7.75 19.62 7.18
CA GLY A 327 7.20 20.08 8.46
C GLY A 327 6.34 19.03 9.17
N GLU A 328 5.96 19.30 10.43
CA GLU A 328 5.11 18.40 11.24
C GLU A 328 3.64 18.49 10.82
N THR A 329 3.18 17.48 10.08
CA THR A 329 1.82 17.40 9.52
C THR A 329 1.01 16.17 9.98
N ALA A 330 1.62 15.28 10.76
CA ALA A 330 1.08 13.96 11.11
C ALA A 330 0.49 13.88 12.53
N THR A 331 0.75 14.86 13.40
CA THR A 331 0.07 15.01 14.69
C THR A 331 -1.29 15.70 14.54
N PRO A 332 -2.25 15.46 15.47
CA PRO A 332 -3.50 16.22 15.51
C PRO A 332 -3.31 17.73 15.68
N TYR A 333 -2.17 18.16 16.25
CA TYR A 333 -1.83 19.57 16.49
C TYR A 333 -1.35 20.31 15.25
N ARG A 334 -0.87 19.60 14.22
CA ARG A 334 -0.54 20.12 12.88
C ARG A 334 0.28 21.42 12.92
N PHE A 335 1.54 21.34 13.37
CA PHE A 335 2.47 22.46 13.34
C PHE A 335 2.97 22.75 11.91
N MET A 336 2.06 23.20 11.03
CA MET A 336 2.23 23.21 9.57
C MET A 336 3.43 24.03 9.05
N ASP A 337 3.82 25.09 9.77
CA ASP A 337 4.94 25.99 9.40
C ASP A 337 6.25 25.65 10.13
N SER A 338 6.28 24.54 10.87
CA SER A 338 7.50 24.00 11.49
C SER A 338 8.33 23.19 10.49
N VAL A 339 9.51 22.74 10.93
CA VAL A 339 10.37 21.83 10.15
C VAL A 339 10.77 20.62 10.99
N GLN A 340 10.82 19.45 10.37
CA GLN A 340 11.27 18.20 10.99
C GLN A 340 12.80 18.14 11.07
N ALA A 341 13.32 17.21 11.87
CA ALA A 341 14.75 16.94 11.94
C ALA A 341 15.28 16.42 10.59
N PRO A 342 16.47 16.89 10.12
CA PRO A 342 17.10 16.39 8.90
C PRO A 342 17.27 14.86 8.83
N THR A 343 17.43 14.21 9.98
CA THR A 343 17.50 12.74 10.10
C THR A 343 16.19 12.07 9.68
N GLU A 344 15.07 12.52 10.24
CA GLU A 344 13.75 11.97 9.93
C GLU A 344 13.35 12.20 8.46
N ILE A 345 13.57 13.41 7.94
CA ILE A 345 13.27 13.73 6.54
C ILE A 345 13.98 12.76 5.59
N ARG A 346 15.27 12.50 5.84
CA ARG A 346 16.02 11.51 5.06
C ARG A 346 15.48 10.09 5.28
N ALA A 347 15.24 9.67 6.52
CA ALA A 347 14.76 8.31 6.81
C ALA A 347 13.44 8.00 6.11
N TYR A 348 12.45 8.89 6.26
CA TYR A 348 11.15 8.75 5.63
C TYR A 348 11.25 8.78 4.10
N LEU A 349 12.06 9.67 3.52
CA LEU A 349 12.30 9.71 2.08
C LEU A 349 12.94 8.41 1.55
N HIS A 350 14.02 7.96 2.19
CA HIS A 350 14.82 6.83 1.68
C HIS A 350 14.09 5.48 1.82
N ASP A 351 13.23 5.33 2.83
CA ASP A 351 12.29 4.21 2.97
C ASP A 351 11.33 4.13 1.78
N GLY A 352 10.68 5.24 1.41
CA GLY A 352 9.83 5.30 0.21
C GLY A 352 10.59 5.02 -1.09
N LEU A 353 11.80 5.59 -1.26
CA LEU A 353 12.64 5.38 -2.45
C LEU A 353 12.95 3.90 -2.70
N ALA A 354 13.30 3.15 -1.64
CA ALA A 354 13.65 1.72 -1.75
C ALA A 354 12.50 0.89 -2.34
N HIS A 355 11.26 1.28 -2.08
CA HIS A 355 10.07 0.58 -2.52
C HIS A 355 9.41 1.18 -3.77
N GLY A 356 10.17 1.95 -4.54
CA GLY A 356 9.79 2.39 -5.89
C GLY A 356 9.03 3.70 -5.96
N PHE A 357 8.84 4.43 -4.84
CA PHE A 357 8.35 5.80 -4.94
C PHE A 357 9.39 6.72 -5.59
N ARG A 358 8.90 7.61 -6.44
CA ARG A 358 9.58 8.87 -6.75
C ARG A 358 9.37 9.83 -5.55
N PRO A 359 10.40 10.53 -5.06
CA PRO A 359 10.26 11.44 -3.94
C PRO A 359 9.52 12.70 -4.40
N TRP A 360 8.51 13.09 -3.62
CA TRP A 360 7.75 14.32 -3.80
C TRP A 360 7.77 15.09 -2.47
N MET A 361 8.58 16.15 -2.41
CA MET A 361 8.68 16.98 -1.21
C MET A 361 7.51 17.96 -1.18
N THR A 362 6.89 18.21 -0.02
CA THR A 362 5.94 19.30 0.18
C THR A 362 6.34 20.23 1.32
N LYS A 363 6.30 21.55 1.07
CA LYS A 363 6.35 22.61 2.09
C LYS A 363 5.01 23.35 2.07
N PHE A 364 4.39 23.44 3.24
CA PHE A 364 3.26 24.33 3.51
C PHE A 364 3.82 25.70 3.88
N LYS A 365 3.28 26.76 3.27
CA LYS A 365 3.82 28.13 3.22
C LYS A 365 5.11 28.25 2.42
N ALA A 366 5.08 29.04 1.35
CA ALA A 366 6.18 29.28 0.43
C ALA A 366 7.25 30.21 1.02
N GLU A 367 6.94 31.04 2.01
CA GLU A 367 7.93 31.72 2.85
C GLU A 367 8.84 30.69 3.55
N VAL A 368 10.16 30.87 3.43
CA VAL A 368 11.18 29.95 3.98
C VAL A 368 12.09 30.69 4.94
N PHE A 369 11.57 30.96 6.15
CA PHE A 369 12.32 31.54 7.26
C PHE A 369 13.18 30.49 7.99
N ASP A 370 12.71 29.24 8.12
CA ASP A 370 13.52 28.12 8.62
C ASP A 370 14.08 27.30 7.45
N LYS A 371 15.41 27.23 7.37
CA LYS A 371 16.16 26.57 6.29
C LYS A 371 16.79 25.23 6.72
N ARG A 372 16.56 24.73 7.95
CA ARG A 372 17.21 23.51 8.47
C ARG A 372 16.90 22.24 7.68
N TRP A 373 15.75 22.18 7.03
CA TRP A 373 15.33 21.08 6.15
C TRP A 373 16.00 21.08 4.77
N VAL A 374 16.49 22.25 4.31
CA VAL A 374 16.98 22.45 2.94
C VAL A 374 18.16 21.52 2.59
N PRO A 375 19.21 21.38 3.43
CA PRO A 375 20.31 20.46 3.14
C PRO A 375 19.83 19.02 2.96
N ALA A 376 18.97 18.53 3.85
CA ALA A 376 18.45 17.16 3.83
C ALA A 376 17.78 16.80 2.50
N VAL A 377 16.90 17.69 2.00
CA VAL A 377 16.24 17.46 0.71
C VAL A 377 17.22 17.62 -0.45
N THR A 378 18.08 18.65 -0.44
CA THR A 378 19.00 18.89 -1.57
C THR A 378 20.07 17.81 -1.73
N GLU A 379 20.59 17.26 -0.64
CA GLU A 379 21.55 16.16 -0.64
C GLU A 379 20.91 14.86 -1.15
N SER A 380 19.77 14.45 -0.56
CA SER A 380 19.07 13.22 -0.98
C SER A 380 18.58 13.30 -2.43
N TYR A 381 18.09 14.45 -2.90
CA TYR A 381 17.69 14.62 -4.29
C TYR A 381 18.88 14.63 -5.25
N ALA A 382 20.01 15.25 -4.88
CA ALA A 382 21.23 15.24 -5.68
C ALA A 382 21.85 13.84 -5.75
N TRP A 383 21.83 13.07 -4.66
CA TRP A 383 22.24 11.66 -4.65
C TRP A 383 21.34 10.80 -5.53
N HIS A 384 20.02 10.90 -5.35
CA HIS A 384 19.04 10.19 -6.19
C HIS A 384 19.22 10.53 -7.69
N ALA A 385 19.55 11.79 -8.00
CA ALA A 385 19.83 12.21 -9.38
C ALA A 385 21.16 11.71 -9.96
N ARG A 386 22.17 11.39 -9.14
CA ARG A 386 23.39 10.68 -9.61
C ARG A 386 23.09 9.21 -9.94
N HIS A 387 22.15 8.62 -9.21
CA HIS A 387 21.85 7.19 -9.23
C HIS A 387 20.56 6.81 -9.98
N GLU A 388 19.90 7.78 -10.63
CA GLU A 388 18.54 7.65 -11.20
C GLU A 388 18.34 6.40 -12.08
N LYS A 389 19.36 5.94 -12.81
CA LYS A 389 19.26 4.72 -13.65
C LYS A 389 18.87 3.46 -12.85
N TYR A 390 19.26 3.37 -11.57
CA TYR A 390 18.92 2.24 -10.69
C TYR A 390 17.56 2.39 -10.00
N PHE A 391 16.89 3.54 -10.13
CA PHE A 391 15.54 3.79 -9.61
C PHE A 391 14.47 3.78 -10.72
N ARG A 392 14.88 3.66 -12.00
CA ARG A 392 13.98 3.46 -13.15
C ARG A 392 13.55 2.00 -13.27
N ASN A 393 12.80 1.57 -12.27
CA ASN A 393 12.33 0.21 -12.07
C ASN A 393 11.39 -0.25 -13.20
N THR A 394 11.59 -1.48 -13.65
CA THR A 394 10.80 -2.18 -14.69
C THR A 394 10.16 -3.47 -14.19
N ASP A 395 10.64 -4.03 -13.07
CA ASP A 395 9.99 -5.14 -12.39
C ASP A 395 10.37 -5.24 -10.91
N ASN A 396 9.43 -5.62 -10.04
CA ASN A 396 9.68 -5.93 -8.63
C ASN A 396 9.96 -7.43 -8.49
N LEU A 397 11.17 -7.80 -8.08
CA LEU A 397 11.61 -9.20 -8.07
C LEU A 397 11.13 -10.00 -6.85
N SER A 398 10.31 -9.41 -5.96
CA SER A 398 9.71 -10.13 -4.83
C SER A 398 8.82 -11.31 -5.26
N ARG A 399 8.81 -12.35 -4.43
CA ARG A 399 7.98 -13.57 -4.64
C ARG A 399 6.93 -13.78 -3.55
N VAL A 400 6.83 -12.85 -2.61
CA VAL A 400 5.84 -12.83 -1.54
C VAL A 400 5.00 -11.56 -1.71
N ALA A 401 3.68 -11.69 -1.62
CA ALA A 401 2.77 -10.57 -1.55
C ALA A 401 1.91 -10.64 -0.29
N MET A 402 1.51 -9.49 0.24
CA MET A 402 0.38 -9.37 1.16
C MET A 402 -0.88 -8.96 0.37
N LEU A 403 -2.04 -9.48 0.73
CA LEU A 403 -3.31 -9.06 0.15
C LEU A 403 -3.82 -7.80 0.85
N HIS A 404 -4.03 -6.72 0.08
CA HIS A 404 -4.64 -5.49 0.54
C HIS A 404 -6.16 -5.54 0.28
N SER A 405 -6.96 -5.32 1.34
CA SER A 405 -8.42 -5.46 1.29
C SER A 405 -9.12 -4.17 1.72
N ALA A 406 -9.72 -3.48 0.75
CA ALA A 406 -10.60 -2.34 1.02
C ALA A 406 -11.92 -2.82 1.64
N GLN A 407 -12.43 -3.99 1.24
CA GLN A 407 -13.64 -4.62 1.77
C GLN A 407 -13.50 -4.91 3.28
N THR A 408 -12.42 -5.58 3.70
CA THR A 408 -12.18 -5.87 5.12
C THR A 408 -12.00 -4.58 5.92
N ASN A 409 -11.19 -3.64 5.42
CA ASN A 409 -10.95 -2.36 6.09
C ASN A 409 -12.19 -1.46 6.19
N THR A 410 -13.23 -1.67 5.37
CA THR A 410 -14.45 -0.85 5.36
C THR A 410 -15.64 -1.52 6.04
N TYR A 411 -15.80 -2.84 5.90
CA TYR A 411 -17.07 -3.53 6.20
C TYR A 411 -16.98 -4.57 7.32
N TYR A 412 -15.79 -5.01 7.71
CA TYR A 412 -15.60 -6.00 8.80
C TYR A 412 -15.43 -5.35 10.19
N VAL A 413 -15.08 -4.06 10.26
CA VAL A 413 -14.78 -3.37 11.52
C VAL A 413 -16.04 -2.90 12.26
N PRO A 414 -16.17 -3.09 13.59
CA PRO A 414 -17.34 -2.64 14.36
C PRO A 414 -17.49 -1.11 14.44
N GLU A 415 -16.39 -0.38 14.36
CA GLU A 415 -16.37 1.08 14.29
C GLU A 415 -16.12 1.52 12.86
N VAL A 416 -17.18 1.89 12.14
CA VAL A 416 -17.05 2.47 10.80
C VAL A 416 -16.21 3.75 10.88
N PRO A 417 -15.16 3.90 10.04
CA PRO A 417 -14.34 5.11 10.01
C PRO A 417 -15.19 6.39 9.86
N ARG A 418 -14.76 7.50 10.46
CA ARG A 418 -15.45 8.79 10.30
C ARG A 418 -15.61 9.11 8.82
N ASP A 419 -16.85 9.38 8.41
CA ASP A 419 -17.16 9.72 7.04
C ASP A 419 -16.63 11.12 6.70
N ASN A 420 -15.41 11.12 6.17
CA ASN A 420 -14.69 12.30 5.70
C ASN A 420 -14.72 12.36 4.15
N GLY A 421 -15.64 11.64 3.49
CA GLY A 421 -15.70 11.48 2.02
C GLY A 421 -14.80 10.34 1.49
N ALA A 422 -14.28 10.50 0.26
CA ALA A 422 -13.47 9.48 -0.42
C ALA A 422 -12.05 9.27 0.18
N GLY A 423 -11.73 9.88 1.31
CA GLY A 423 -10.58 9.50 2.11
C GLY A 423 -10.71 8.03 2.54
N GLY A 424 -9.85 7.17 2.01
CA GLY A 424 -9.57 5.84 2.59
C GLY A 424 -8.66 5.95 3.81
N PRO A 425 -8.19 4.81 4.37
CA PRO A 425 -7.23 4.76 5.48
C PRO A 425 -5.81 5.19 5.07
N GLN A 426 -5.69 6.37 4.47
CA GLN A 426 -4.44 6.96 3.98
C GLN A 426 -3.82 7.96 4.97
N ASP A 427 -4.57 8.40 5.99
CA ASP A 427 -4.02 9.23 7.06
C ASP A 427 -3.07 8.43 7.96
N ALA A 428 -2.09 9.09 8.57
CA ALA A 428 -1.25 8.47 9.61
C ALA A 428 -2.03 8.20 10.92
N GLN A 429 -3.35 8.44 10.92
CA GLN A 429 -4.26 8.20 12.04
C GLN A 429 -4.97 6.84 11.92
N SER A 430 -5.16 6.27 10.71
CA SER A 430 -5.73 4.93 10.53
C SER A 430 -4.95 3.83 11.24
N LEU A 431 -3.61 3.95 11.31
CA LEU A 431 -2.70 3.10 12.08
C LEU A 431 -2.94 3.12 13.61
N ARG A 432 -3.80 4.01 14.11
CA ARG A 432 -4.10 4.15 15.54
C ARG A 432 -5.44 3.53 15.94
N GLY A 433 -6.25 3.09 14.96
CA GLY A 433 -7.61 2.60 15.19
C GLY A 433 -7.73 1.09 15.39
N GLY A 434 -6.63 0.34 15.42
CA GLY A 434 -6.61 -1.12 15.55
C GLY A 434 -7.10 -1.92 14.32
N GLN A 435 -7.69 -1.23 13.33
CA GLN A 435 -8.34 -1.82 12.15
C GLN A 435 -7.36 -2.59 11.24
N ASP A 436 -6.08 -2.21 11.29
CA ASP A 436 -5.02 -2.64 10.39
C ASP A 436 -3.91 -3.41 11.13
N ASP A 437 -4.10 -3.73 12.42
CA ASP A 437 -3.07 -4.35 13.29
C ASP A 437 -2.58 -5.72 12.80
N ALA A 438 -3.47 -6.54 12.26
CA ALA A 438 -3.10 -7.83 11.65
C ALA A 438 -2.15 -7.62 10.46
N SER A 439 -2.46 -6.63 9.60
CA SER A 439 -1.59 -6.25 8.48
C SER A 439 -0.27 -5.65 8.99
N ASN A 440 -0.30 -4.74 9.97
CA ASN A 440 0.91 -4.16 10.55
C ASN A 440 1.84 -5.23 11.17
N GLY A 441 1.29 -6.19 11.91
CA GLY A 441 2.07 -7.29 12.50
C GLY A 441 2.69 -8.19 11.45
N PHE A 442 1.94 -8.61 10.43
CA PHE A 442 2.52 -9.45 9.37
C PHE A 442 3.53 -8.65 8.51
N TYR A 443 3.28 -7.38 8.26
CA TYR A 443 4.20 -6.46 7.56
C TYR A 443 5.52 -6.30 8.35
N GLN A 444 5.44 -6.08 9.66
CA GLN A 444 6.60 -6.05 10.56
C GLN A 444 7.36 -7.38 10.54
N ALA A 445 6.66 -8.51 10.61
CA ALA A 445 7.29 -9.83 10.59
C ALA A 445 8.05 -10.11 9.29
N LEU A 446 7.55 -9.65 8.14
CA LEU A 446 8.26 -9.76 6.85
C LEU A 446 9.52 -8.88 6.78
N ILE A 447 9.50 -7.68 7.38
CA ILE A 447 10.68 -6.80 7.51
C ILE A 447 11.72 -7.41 8.45
N GLU A 448 11.32 -7.85 9.64
CA GLU A 448 12.24 -8.47 10.60
C GLU A 448 12.83 -9.80 10.06
N ALA A 449 12.05 -10.54 9.26
CA ALA A 449 12.53 -11.69 8.50
C ALA A 449 13.34 -11.34 7.23
N ARG A 450 13.44 -10.06 6.86
CA ARG A 450 14.10 -9.53 5.65
C ARG A 450 13.68 -10.24 4.36
N VAL A 451 12.39 -10.56 4.26
CA VAL A 451 11.76 -11.13 3.07
C VAL A 451 11.42 -9.96 2.12
N PRO A 452 11.87 -9.95 0.86
CA PRO A 452 11.40 -8.96 -0.11
C PRO A 452 9.94 -9.25 -0.50
N PHE A 453 9.04 -8.27 -0.36
CA PHE A 453 7.60 -8.44 -0.61
C PHE A 453 6.90 -7.20 -1.20
N ALA A 454 5.73 -7.43 -1.79
CA ALA A 454 4.84 -6.41 -2.34
C ALA A 454 3.41 -6.51 -1.75
N PHE A 455 2.50 -5.64 -2.19
CA PHE A 455 1.05 -5.86 -2.02
C PHE A 455 0.40 -6.30 -3.33
N VAL A 456 -0.75 -6.97 -3.22
CA VAL A 456 -1.74 -7.20 -4.28
C VAL A 456 -3.07 -6.63 -3.79
N ASP A 457 -3.82 -5.94 -4.65
CA ASP A 457 -5.17 -5.49 -4.31
C ASP A 457 -6.20 -6.62 -4.55
N GLU A 458 -7.15 -6.78 -3.64
CA GLU A 458 -8.19 -7.82 -3.70
C GLU A 458 -9.11 -7.78 -4.94
N ARG A 459 -9.12 -6.67 -5.69
CA ARG A 459 -9.89 -6.52 -6.94
C ARG A 459 -9.08 -6.94 -8.17
N LEU A 460 -7.81 -7.31 -7.98
CA LEU A 460 -6.83 -7.69 -9.01
C LEU A 460 -6.28 -9.11 -8.79
N LEU A 461 -7.19 -10.07 -8.58
CA LEU A 461 -6.87 -11.49 -8.35
C LEU A 461 -6.88 -12.35 -9.63
N ASP A 462 -6.79 -11.72 -10.80
CA ASP A 462 -6.58 -12.43 -12.07
C ASP A 462 -5.17 -13.06 -12.14
N ALA A 463 -5.06 -14.15 -12.91
CA ALA A 463 -3.85 -14.98 -12.93
C ALA A 463 -2.59 -14.21 -13.36
N GLU A 464 -2.73 -13.26 -14.29
CA GLU A 464 -1.64 -12.39 -14.75
C GLU A 464 -1.06 -11.54 -13.60
N ALA A 465 -1.92 -10.96 -12.75
CA ALA A 465 -1.49 -10.17 -11.61
C ALA A 465 -0.84 -11.01 -10.49
N ILE A 466 -1.35 -12.22 -10.22
CA ILE A 466 -1.01 -12.95 -8.97
C ILE A 466 -0.08 -14.16 -9.14
N ASP A 467 0.00 -14.79 -10.32
CA ASP A 467 0.83 -16.00 -10.52
C ASP A 467 2.35 -15.70 -10.46
N ARG A 468 2.74 -14.43 -10.54
CA ARG A 468 4.13 -13.97 -10.28
C ARG A 468 4.58 -14.20 -8.83
N TYR A 469 3.65 -14.27 -7.88
CA TYR A 469 3.94 -14.48 -6.46
C TYR A 469 3.89 -15.96 -6.12
N ARG A 470 4.88 -16.43 -5.36
CA ARG A 470 4.91 -17.80 -4.83
C ARG A 470 4.06 -17.93 -3.56
N VAL A 471 3.96 -16.86 -2.76
CA VAL A 471 3.11 -16.80 -1.55
C VAL A 471 2.28 -15.53 -1.56
N ILE A 472 0.98 -15.64 -1.24
CA ILE A 472 0.10 -14.53 -0.91
C ILE A 472 -0.33 -14.67 0.57
N VAL A 473 -0.07 -13.65 1.36
CA VAL A 473 -0.42 -13.58 2.78
C VAL A 473 -1.76 -12.86 2.94
N LEU A 474 -2.66 -13.46 3.70
CA LEU A 474 -3.99 -12.95 4.07
C LEU A 474 -4.01 -12.66 5.58
N PRO A 475 -3.53 -11.47 6.02
CA PRO A 475 -3.57 -11.07 7.43
C PRO A 475 -5.01 -10.66 7.81
N ASN A 476 -5.77 -11.59 8.39
CA ASN A 476 -7.19 -11.43 8.76
C ASN A 476 -8.04 -10.80 7.64
N ILE A 477 -7.92 -11.27 6.39
CA ILE A 477 -8.71 -10.75 5.25
C ILE A 477 -10.11 -11.35 5.29
N ALA A 478 -10.93 -10.85 6.21
CA ALA A 478 -12.18 -11.48 6.62
C ALA A 478 -13.30 -11.36 5.57
N ALA A 479 -13.42 -10.21 4.91
CA ALA A 479 -14.44 -9.96 3.89
C ALA A 479 -13.90 -10.30 2.50
N LEU A 480 -14.48 -11.31 1.84
CA LEU A 480 -14.17 -11.70 0.46
C LEU A 480 -15.43 -12.19 -0.26
N SER A 481 -15.63 -11.78 -1.51
CA SER A 481 -16.67 -12.33 -2.38
C SER A 481 -16.38 -13.76 -2.83
N ASP A 482 -17.42 -14.46 -3.28
CA ASP A 482 -17.30 -15.81 -3.86
C ASP A 482 -16.36 -15.84 -5.07
N ALA A 483 -16.33 -14.76 -5.87
CA ALA A 483 -15.44 -14.63 -7.02
C ALA A 483 -13.97 -14.50 -6.61
N GLN A 484 -13.67 -13.71 -5.56
CA GLN A 484 -12.32 -13.59 -5.01
C GLN A 484 -11.87 -14.93 -4.37
N CYS A 485 -12.76 -15.62 -3.65
CA CYS A 485 -12.48 -16.96 -3.13
C CYS A 485 -12.20 -17.96 -4.27
N ALA A 486 -12.97 -17.93 -5.36
CA ALA A 486 -12.72 -18.77 -6.53
C ALA A 486 -11.37 -18.46 -7.22
N ALA A 487 -11.00 -17.19 -7.32
CA ALA A 487 -9.71 -16.76 -7.86
C ALA A 487 -8.52 -17.29 -7.03
N LEU A 488 -8.59 -17.18 -5.70
CA LEU A 488 -7.59 -17.70 -4.76
C LEU A 488 -7.47 -19.22 -4.81
N ARG A 489 -8.59 -19.96 -4.91
CA ARG A 489 -8.55 -21.42 -5.19
C ARG A 489 -7.86 -21.72 -6.52
N GLY A 490 -8.13 -20.93 -7.56
CA GLY A 490 -7.49 -21.06 -8.86
C GLY A 490 -5.97 -20.89 -8.79
N TYR A 491 -5.52 -19.87 -8.06
CA TYR A 491 -4.10 -19.60 -7.80
C TYR A 491 -3.41 -20.78 -7.09
N VAL A 492 -3.99 -21.31 -6.00
CA VAL A 492 -3.42 -22.48 -5.30
C VAL A 492 -3.39 -23.72 -6.22
N ARG A 493 -4.43 -23.96 -7.02
CA ARG A 493 -4.44 -25.07 -8.01
C ARG A 493 -3.33 -24.95 -9.06
N ARG A 494 -2.95 -23.73 -9.46
CA ARG A 494 -1.82 -23.47 -10.39
C ARG A 494 -0.44 -23.63 -9.73
N GLY A 495 -0.37 -23.74 -8.40
CA GLY A 495 0.88 -23.89 -7.65
C GLY A 495 1.24 -22.68 -6.78
N GLY A 496 0.36 -21.70 -6.66
CA GLY A 496 0.48 -20.63 -5.66
C GLY A 496 0.35 -21.16 -4.23
N ALA A 497 0.79 -20.36 -3.26
CA ALA A 497 0.64 -20.68 -1.84
C ALA A 497 0.00 -19.56 -1.02
N ILE A 498 -0.77 -19.92 0.00
CA ILE A 498 -1.48 -18.98 0.87
C ILE A 498 -1.02 -19.16 2.32
N VAL A 499 -0.80 -18.05 3.03
CA VAL A 499 -0.72 -18.02 4.49
C VAL A 499 -1.83 -17.12 5.00
N ALA A 500 -2.75 -17.64 5.80
CA ALA A 500 -3.95 -16.92 6.27
C ALA A 500 -4.09 -16.99 7.80
N THR A 501 -4.67 -15.94 8.39
CA THR A 501 -4.87 -15.84 9.85
C THR A 501 -6.32 -15.55 10.22
N HIS A 502 -6.69 -15.92 11.45
CA HIS A 502 -7.91 -15.54 12.14
C HIS A 502 -9.20 -15.71 11.30
N GLU A 503 -9.97 -14.65 11.06
CA GLU A 503 -11.28 -14.71 10.40
C GLU A 503 -11.21 -14.63 8.86
N SER A 504 -10.03 -14.84 8.26
CA SER A 504 -9.85 -14.74 6.80
C SER A 504 -10.90 -15.55 6.00
N SER A 505 -11.57 -14.90 5.04
CA SER A 505 -12.69 -15.43 4.25
C SER A 505 -13.98 -15.82 5.02
N LEU A 506 -14.13 -15.47 6.30
CA LEU A 506 -15.33 -15.82 7.09
C LEU A 506 -16.56 -14.94 6.79
N CYS A 507 -16.38 -13.82 6.08
CA CYS A 507 -17.44 -12.91 5.66
C CYS A 507 -17.57 -12.81 4.13
N ASP A 508 -18.73 -12.36 3.65
CA ASP A 508 -18.92 -11.91 2.27
C ASP A 508 -18.26 -10.53 2.03
N GLU A 509 -18.34 -10.02 0.80
CA GLU A 509 -17.77 -8.73 0.43
C GLU A 509 -18.39 -7.51 1.13
N TRP A 510 -19.50 -7.69 1.86
CA TRP A 510 -20.16 -6.67 2.68
C TRP A 510 -19.96 -6.90 4.19
N GLY A 511 -18.97 -7.72 4.56
CA GLY A 511 -18.64 -8.00 5.97
C GLY A 511 -19.64 -8.90 6.69
N LYS A 512 -20.67 -9.42 6.01
CA LYS A 512 -21.66 -10.30 6.63
C LYS A 512 -21.09 -11.70 6.80
N ARG A 513 -21.19 -12.21 8.03
CA ARG A 513 -20.77 -13.56 8.44
C ARG A 513 -21.36 -14.64 7.53
N ARG A 514 -20.52 -15.52 6.99
CA ARG A 514 -20.90 -16.74 6.28
C ARG A 514 -21.18 -17.88 7.25
N ALA A 515 -21.89 -18.92 6.82
CA ALA A 515 -22.07 -20.14 7.60
C ALA A 515 -20.78 -20.97 7.75
N ASN A 516 -19.85 -20.84 6.81
CA ASN A 516 -18.51 -21.44 6.81
C ASN A 516 -17.54 -20.52 6.03
N PHE A 517 -16.22 -20.72 6.17
CA PHE A 517 -15.23 -19.95 5.42
C PHE A 517 -15.43 -20.08 3.90
N GLY A 518 -15.26 -18.97 3.18
CA GLY A 518 -15.19 -18.97 1.71
C GLY A 518 -14.01 -19.80 1.16
N LEU A 519 -13.00 -20.10 1.97
CA LEU A 519 -11.83 -20.92 1.62
C LEU A 519 -11.67 -22.20 2.48
N ALA A 520 -12.75 -22.70 3.10
CA ALA A 520 -12.70 -23.90 3.96
C ALA A 520 -12.00 -25.11 3.30
N ASP A 521 -12.21 -25.31 1.99
CA ASP A 521 -11.61 -26.38 1.20
C ASP A 521 -10.08 -26.28 1.11
N LEU A 522 -9.54 -25.05 1.10
CA LEU A 522 -8.10 -24.79 1.15
C LEU A 522 -7.55 -24.95 2.56
N PHE A 523 -8.21 -24.35 3.56
CA PHE A 523 -7.76 -24.39 4.95
C PHE A 523 -7.77 -25.81 5.55
N GLY A 524 -8.67 -26.68 5.09
CA GLY A 524 -8.78 -28.06 5.62
C GLY A 524 -9.54 -28.15 6.94
N CYS A 525 -10.37 -27.14 7.24
CA CYS A 525 -11.22 -27.08 8.40
C CYS A 525 -12.48 -26.25 8.13
N ASP A 526 -13.57 -26.58 8.80
CA ASP A 526 -14.80 -25.79 8.81
C ASP A 526 -14.85 -24.85 10.01
N TYR A 527 -15.56 -23.74 9.87
CA TYR A 527 -16.01 -22.93 11.00
C TYR A 527 -16.93 -23.76 11.92
N ALA A 528 -16.73 -23.63 13.23
CA ALA A 528 -17.52 -24.32 14.26
C ALA A 528 -18.65 -23.44 14.84
N GLY A 529 -18.95 -22.29 14.22
CA GLY A 529 -20.04 -21.41 14.66
C GLY A 529 -19.69 -20.42 15.78
N ARG A 530 -18.43 -20.38 16.25
CA ARG A 530 -17.97 -19.52 17.35
C ARG A 530 -16.63 -18.84 17.06
N VAL A 531 -16.54 -17.56 17.40
CA VAL A 531 -15.28 -16.82 17.58
C VAL A 531 -15.24 -16.33 19.03
N ASP A 532 -14.11 -16.49 19.69
CA ASP A 532 -13.83 -15.86 20.98
C ASP A 532 -13.10 -14.52 20.75
N PRO A 533 -13.77 -13.37 21.00
CA PRO A 533 -13.19 -12.04 20.78
C PRO A 533 -12.19 -11.64 21.86
N ARG A 534 -12.05 -12.45 22.92
CA ARG A 534 -11.07 -12.28 24.00
C ARG A 534 -10.70 -13.64 24.58
N VAL A 535 -9.50 -14.08 24.27
CA VAL A 535 -8.79 -15.18 24.93
C VAL A 535 -7.73 -14.56 25.85
N HIS A 536 -7.67 -15.01 27.11
CA HIS A 536 -6.68 -14.55 28.08
C HIS A 536 -5.82 -15.73 28.55
N ASN A 537 -4.56 -15.47 28.91
CA ASN A 537 -3.65 -16.43 29.56
C ASN A 537 -3.73 -17.85 28.95
N SER A 538 -3.44 -17.91 27.65
CA SER A 538 -3.58 -19.09 26.79
C SER A 538 -2.30 -19.28 25.98
N TYR A 539 -1.94 -20.52 25.72
CA TYR A 539 -0.64 -20.88 25.15
C TYR A 539 -0.79 -21.89 24.02
N LEU A 540 0.24 -22.00 23.20
CA LEU A 540 0.39 -23.07 22.21
C LEU A 540 1.47 -24.03 22.72
N SER A 541 1.19 -25.32 22.74
CA SER A 541 2.23 -26.34 22.87
C SER A 541 2.91 -26.53 21.52
N VAL A 542 4.23 -26.51 21.50
CA VAL A 542 5.04 -26.71 20.29
C VAL A 542 5.20 -28.21 20.07
N ARG A 543 4.87 -28.69 18.87
CA ARG A 543 4.93 -30.10 18.47
C ARG A 543 5.99 -30.29 17.40
N GLY A 544 7.25 -30.09 17.79
CA GLY A 544 8.41 -30.32 16.93
C GLY A 544 8.82 -31.80 16.84
N PRO A 545 9.72 -32.15 15.88
CA PRO A 545 10.30 -31.27 14.87
C PRO A 545 9.35 -31.05 13.69
N HIS A 546 9.15 -29.80 13.28
CA HIS A 546 8.41 -29.43 12.07
C HIS A 546 9.01 -28.14 11.46
N PRO A 547 8.95 -27.91 10.13
CA PRO A 547 9.51 -26.67 9.55
C PRO A 547 8.93 -25.36 10.11
N LEU A 548 7.73 -25.40 10.69
CA LEU A 548 7.12 -24.25 11.38
C LEU A 548 7.73 -23.96 12.77
N THR A 549 8.39 -24.94 13.39
CA THR A 549 8.98 -24.85 14.74
C THR A 549 10.47 -24.53 14.74
N ILE A 550 11.07 -24.21 13.58
CA ILE A 550 12.50 -23.87 13.47
C ILE A 550 12.82 -22.62 14.31
N GLY A 551 13.72 -22.78 15.29
CA GLY A 551 14.05 -21.73 16.27
C GLY A 551 13.16 -21.74 17.52
N LEU A 552 12.33 -22.77 17.69
CA LEU A 552 11.52 -23.06 18.88
C LEU A 552 11.85 -24.46 19.45
N ASP A 553 13.03 -24.98 19.14
CA ASP A 553 13.38 -26.39 19.32
C ASP A 553 13.41 -26.83 20.80
N ASP A 554 13.85 -25.95 21.70
CA ASP A 554 13.81 -26.11 23.16
C ASP A 554 12.62 -25.37 23.82
N THR A 555 11.64 -24.89 23.02
CA THR A 555 10.53 -24.06 23.49
C THR A 555 9.23 -24.87 23.59
N PRO A 556 8.89 -25.51 24.73
CA PRO A 556 7.74 -26.41 24.81
C PRO A 556 6.39 -25.69 24.67
N ARG A 557 6.34 -24.38 24.98
CA ARG A 557 5.17 -23.54 24.82
C ARG A 557 5.53 -22.11 24.44
N ILE A 558 4.67 -21.51 23.62
CA ILE A 558 4.67 -20.08 23.26
C ILE A 558 3.30 -19.48 23.59
N MET A 559 3.18 -18.15 23.62
CA MET A 559 1.87 -17.50 23.80
C MET A 559 0.92 -17.83 22.63
N ALA A 560 -0.38 -17.97 22.91
CA ALA A 560 -1.42 -18.02 21.87
C ALA A 560 -1.78 -16.61 21.37
N GLY A 561 -2.83 -16.53 20.54
CA GLY A 561 -3.47 -15.26 20.22
C GLY A 561 -4.38 -14.74 21.33
N THR A 562 -4.82 -13.51 21.17
CA THR A 562 -5.85 -12.88 22.04
C THR A 562 -7.26 -13.05 21.50
N ARG A 563 -7.44 -13.58 20.29
CA ARG A 563 -8.71 -13.96 19.67
C ARG A 563 -8.59 -15.31 18.97
N GLN A 564 -9.66 -16.10 18.99
CA GLN A 564 -9.65 -17.46 18.42
C GLN A 564 -10.94 -17.77 17.68
N VAL A 565 -10.79 -18.31 16.46
CA VAL A 565 -11.88 -18.91 15.70
C VAL A 565 -11.97 -20.39 16.07
N HIS A 566 -13.16 -20.87 16.44
CA HIS A 566 -13.37 -22.30 16.67
C HIS A 566 -13.59 -23.00 15.33
N VAL A 567 -12.87 -24.09 15.11
CA VAL A 567 -12.86 -24.81 13.83
C VAL A 567 -12.93 -26.33 14.02
N ARG A 568 -13.50 -27.03 13.03
CA ARG A 568 -13.57 -28.49 12.96
C ARG A 568 -12.62 -28.97 11.85
N PRO A 569 -11.54 -29.72 12.15
CA PRO A 569 -10.66 -30.29 11.13
C PRO A 569 -11.42 -31.19 10.14
N HIS A 570 -11.03 -31.17 8.87
CA HIS A 570 -11.52 -32.14 7.88
C HIS A 570 -10.87 -33.53 8.06
N ASP A 571 -9.62 -33.60 8.53
CA ASP A 571 -9.02 -34.83 9.05
C ASP A 571 -8.73 -34.67 10.56
N PRO A 572 -9.46 -35.37 11.45
CA PRO A 572 -9.25 -35.27 12.89
C PRO A 572 -7.93 -35.88 13.36
N ARG A 573 -7.17 -36.57 12.49
CA ARG A 573 -5.87 -37.19 12.82
C ARG A 573 -4.67 -36.35 12.39
N MET A 574 -4.89 -35.13 11.89
CA MET A 574 -3.81 -34.29 11.40
C MET A 574 -2.84 -33.90 12.52
N ALA A 575 -1.56 -34.19 12.34
CA ALA A 575 -0.51 -33.74 13.26
C ALA A 575 -0.27 -32.24 13.08
N ALA A 576 -0.59 -31.44 14.10
CA ALA A 576 -0.43 -30.00 14.08
C ALA A 576 0.85 -29.58 14.79
N ALA A 577 1.67 -28.74 14.16
CA ALA A 577 2.92 -28.21 14.75
C ALA A 577 2.68 -27.35 16.01
N PHE A 578 1.46 -26.84 16.17
CA PHE A 578 1.01 -26.11 17.36
C PHE A 578 -0.38 -26.62 17.77
N THR A 579 -0.55 -26.94 19.05
CA THR A 579 -1.83 -27.35 19.65
C THR A 579 -2.18 -26.48 20.84
N SER A 580 -3.46 -26.20 21.08
CA SER A 580 -3.84 -25.26 22.14
C SER A 580 -3.57 -25.81 23.56
N VAL A 581 -3.23 -24.90 24.45
CA VAL A 581 -3.35 -25.04 25.90
C VAL A 581 -4.51 -24.12 26.31
N PRO A 582 -5.60 -24.62 26.90
CA PRO A 582 -6.78 -23.79 27.20
C PRO A 582 -6.45 -22.60 28.09
N SER A 583 -7.23 -21.54 27.98
CA SER A 583 -7.22 -20.39 28.90
C SER A 583 -7.41 -20.83 30.35
N TYR A 584 -6.66 -20.23 31.28
CA TYR A 584 -6.78 -20.43 32.73
C TYR A 584 -6.59 -19.11 33.49
N PRO A 585 -6.99 -19.00 34.78
CA PRO A 585 -6.89 -17.74 35.52
C PRO A 585 -5.47 -17.17 35.54
N ASP A 586 -5.36 -15.86 35.31
CA ASP A 586 -4.12 -15.09 35.45
C ASP A 586 -3.89 -14.58 36.89
N LEU A 587 -4.96 -14.53 37.70
CA LEU A 587 -4.94 -14.25 39.14
C LEU A 587 -6.01 -15.09 39.88
N PRO A 588 -5.85 -15.38 41.18
CA PRO A 588 -4.66 -15.11 42.00
C PRO A 588 -3.49 -16.06 41.63
N MET A 589 -2.26 -15.74 42.06
CA MET A 589 -1.04 -16.43 41.60
C MET A 589 -1.05 -17.94 41.84
N GLU A 590 -1.69 -18.40 42.92
CA GLU A 590 -1.86 -19.82 43.28
C GLU A 590 -2.80 -20.59 42.33
N LYS A 591 -3.49 -19.88 41.43
CA LYS A 591 -4.41 -20.44 40.42
C LYS A 591 -3.92 -20.26 38.99
N VAL A 592 -2.70 -19.75 38.78
CA VAL A 592 -2.08 -19.55 37.45
C VAL A 592 -1.53 -20.86 36.89
N TYR A 593 -2.40 -21.84 36.74
CA TYR A 593 -2.12 -23.12 36.10
C TYR A 593 -3.38 -23.72 35.48
N THR A 594 -3.17 -24.66 34.55
CA THR A 594 -4.21 -25.54 34.04
C THR A 594 -3.85 -27.00 34.30
N ALA A 595 -4.85 -27.81 34.66
CA ALA A 595 -4.72 -29.27 34.68
C ALA A 595 -4.52 -29.82 33.25
N THR A 596 -5.16 -29.20 32.25
CA THR A 596 -5.08 -29.57 30.84
C THR A 596 -3.82 -28.96 30.22
N ARG A 597 -2.67 -29.60 30.47
CA ARG A 597 -1.35 -29.10 30.04
C ARG A 597 -1.11 -29.17 28.53
N THR A 598 -1.85 -30.01 27.82
CA THR A 598 -1.78 -30.20 26.36
C THR A 598 -3.16 -30.59 25.87
N THR A 599 -3.50 -30.21 24.64
CA THR A 599 -4.62 -30.78 23.88
C THR A 599 -4.13 -31.23 22.52
N ASP A 600 -5.00 -31.88 21.76
CA ASP A 600 -4.78 -32.19 20.35
C ASP A 600 -5.56 -31.23 19.41
N VAL A 601 -6.06 -30.11 19.94
CA VAL A 601 -6.78 -29.09 19.16
C VAL A 601 -5.80 -28.35 18.25
N PRO A 602 -5.89 -28.48 16.91
CA PRO A 602 -4.93 -27.87 15.99
C PRO A 602 -5.04 -26.34 15.97
N MET A 603 -3.92 -25.66 16.19
CA MET A 603 -3.80 -24.21 16.07
C MET A 603 -2.99 -23.79 14.83
N VAL A 604 -2.65 -24.74 13.96
CA VAL A 604 -2.17 -24.46 12.60
C VAL A 604 -2.57 -25.58 11.65
N TYR A 605 -2.98 -25.20 10.44
CA TYR A 605 -3.35 -26.09 9.35
C TYR A 605 -2.38 -25.84 8.19
N ALA A 606 -1.27 -26.57 8.17
CA ALA A 606 -0.26 -26.50 7.11
C ALA A 606 -0.37 -27.73 6.20
N ARG A 607 -0.77 -27.53 4.94
CA ARG A 607 -1.08 -28.64 4.01
C ARG A 607 -0.77 -28.31 2.55
N THR A 608 -0.39 -29.34 1.79
CA THR A 608 -0.28 -29.29 0.33
C THR A 608 -1.67 -29.49 -0.28
N VAL A 609 -2.06 -28.65 -1.23
CA VAL A 609 -3.36 -28.71 -1.92
C VAL A 609 -3.10 -28.75 -3.43
N GLY A 610 -3.09 -29.96 -4.00
CA GLY A 610 -2.68 -30.19 -5.38
C GLY A 610 -1.21 -29.79 -5.58
N LYS A 611 -0.96 -28.76 -6.38
CA LYS A 611 0.38 -28.20 -6.63
C LYS A 611 0.77 -27.07 -5.67
N GLY A 612 -0.20 -26.51 -4.93
CA GLY A 612 -0.01 -25.36 -4.04
C GLY A 612 0.13 -25.76 -2.57
N ARG A 613 0.36 -24.76 -1.71
CA ARG A 613 0.45 -24.92 -0.25
C ARG A 613 -0.44 -23.93 0.48
N VAL A 614 -0.97 -24.34 1.63
CA VAL A 614 -1.84 -23.50 2.46
C VAL A 614 -1.39 -23.64 3.90
N VAL A 615 -1.19 -22.50 4.57
CA VAL A 615 -1.07 -22.40 6.04
C VAL A 615 -2.24 -21.56 6.54
N TYR A 616 -3.01 -22.08 7.48
CA TYR A 616 -4.06 -21.33 8.16
C TYR A 616 -3.90 -21.39 9.69
N PHE A 617 -3.96 -20.24 10.35
CA PHE A 617 -3.96 -20.10 11.80
C PHE A 617 -5.35 -19.62 12.27
N PRO A 618 -6.12 -20.41 13.05
CA PRO A 618 -7.45 -20.03 13.53
C PRO A 618 -7.40 -19.05 14.73
N PHE A 619 -6.39 -18.17 14.78
CA PHE A 619 -6.20 -17.17 15.83
C PHE A 619 -5.47 -15.94 15.27
N ASP A 620 -5.49 -14.83 16.01
CA ASP A 620 -4.94 -13.54 15.60
C ASP A 620 -3.43 -13.41 15.88
N LEU A 621 -2.65 -14.37 15.36
CA LEU A 621 -1.18 -14.44 15.53
C LEU A 621 -0.46 -13.14 15.14
N ASP A 622 -0.86 -12.56 14.02
CA ASP A 622 -0.26 -11.36 13.43
C ASP A 622 -0.58 -10.09 14.24
N ARG A 623 -1.86 -9.87 14.59
CA ARG A 623 -2.26 -8.79 15.51
C ARG A 623 -1.60 -8.95 16.89
N THR A 624 -1.53 -10.18 17.43
CA THR A 624 -0.90 -10.42 18.73
C THR A 624 0.61 -10.17 18.68
N PHE A 625 1.27 -10.44 17.56
CA PHE A 625 2.65 -10.05 17.31
C PHE A 625 2.82 -8.53 17.18
N TRP A 626 1.89 -7.82 16.53
CA TRP A 626 1.91 -6.34 16.49
C TRP A 626 1.85 -5.73 17.91
N GLU A 627 0.99 -6.27 18.77
CA GLU A 627 0.82 -5.78 20.15
C GLU A 627 2.00 -6.12 21.07
N ASN A 628 2.61 -7.30 20.94
CA ASN A 628 3.60 -7.82 21.89
C ASN A 628 5.05 -7.95 21.35
N SER A 629 5.25 -7.88 20.04
CA SER A 629 6.55 -7.98 19.34
C SER A 629 7.44 -9.15 19.79
N THR A 630 6.88 -10.35 19.98
CA THR A 630 7.64 -11.50 20.51
C THR A 630 8.41 -12.26 19.44
N GLY A 631 9.64 -12.66 19.78
CA GLY A 631 10.49 -13.48 18.91
C GLY A 631 9.86 -14.82 18.51
N ASP A 632 9.04 -15.40 19.39
CA ASP A 632 8.31 -16.64 19.12
C ASP A 632 7.32 -16.47 17.96
N HIS A 633 6.47 -15.43 18.02
CA HIS A 633 5.49 -15.17 16.97
C HIS A 633 6.16 -14.75 15.65
N LEU A 634 7.26 -13.96 15.73
CA LEU A 634 8.10 -13.66 14.56
C LEU A 634 8.62 -14.95 13.91
N ALA A 635 9.14 -15.89 14.69
CA ALA A 635 9.63 -17.17 14.18
C ALA A 635 8.50 -17.95 13.47
N VAL A 636 7.31 -18.06 14.07
CA VAL A 636 6.17 -18.75 13.45
C VAL A 636 5.73 -18.07 12.15
N LEU A 637 5.58 -16.75 12.12
CA LEU A 637 5.17 -15.98 10.94
C LEU A 637 6.19 -16.12 9.79
N ARG A 638 7.49 -15.97 10.09
CA ARG A 638 8.60 -16.22 9.16
C ARG A 638 8.56 -17.65 8.61
N ASN A 639 8.47 -18.63 9.49
CA ASN A 639 8.52 -20.04 9.12
C ASN A 639 7.30 -20.45 8.28
N ALA A 640 6.11 -19.86 8.54
CA ALA A 640 4.91 -20.06 7.71
C ALA A 640 5.13 -19.61 6.27
N VAL A 641 5.69 -18.42 6.05
CA VAL A 641 6.03 -17.91 4.71
C VAL A 641 7.10 -18.76 4.05
N ALA A 642 8.14 -19.17 4.78
CA ALA A 642 9.20 -20.03 4.24
C ALA A 642 8.69 -21.41 3.81
N TRP A 643 7.86 -22.06 4.64
CA TRP A 643 7.26 -23.35 4.35
C TRP A 643 6.25 -23.29 3.20
N ALA A 644 5.44 -22.22 3.14
CA ALA A 644 4.51 -21.99 2.03
C ALA A 644 5.27 -21.72 0.72
N ALA A 645 6.39 -20.98 0.78
CA ALA A 645 7.20 -20.67 -0.38
C ALA A 645 7.88 -21.90 -1.00
N ASP A 646 8.38 -22.82 -0.17
CA ASP A 646 9.09 -24.04 -0.61
C ASP A 646 10.26 -23.75 -1.59
N ALA A 647 10.84 -22.57 -1.47
CA ALA A 647 11.85 -22.03 -2.38
C ALA A 647 12.69 -20.98 -1.66
N SER A 648 13.95 -20.83 -2.07
CA SER A 648 14.81 -19.76 -1.57
C SER A 648 14.34 -18.40 -2.10
N GLN A 649 14.40 -17.36 -1.25
CA GLN A 649 14.02 -16.01 -1.64
C GLN A 649 14.97 -15.44 -2.71
N PRO A 650 14.49 -14.55 -3.59
CA PRO A 650 15.29 -13.96 -4.66
C PRO A 650 16.40 -13.04 -4.11
N MET A 651 16.22 -12.51 -2.90
CA MET A 651 17.25 -11.80 -2.13
C MET A 651 17.22 -12.30 -0.68
N THR A 652 18.39 -12.47 -0.06
CA THR A 652 18.55 -12.69 1.39
C THR A 652 19.61 -11.75 1.95
N VAL A 653 19.46 -11.36 3.22
CA VAL A 653 20.39 -10.47 3.93
C VAL A 653 20.70 -10.99 5.33
N GLU A 654 21.91 -11.49 5.53
CA GLU A 654 22.44 -11.93 6.83
C GLU A 654 23.12 -10.75 7.55
N GLY A 655 23.01 -10.66 8.87
CA GLY A 655 23.58 -9.56 9.69
C GLY A 655 22.65 -9.10 10.83
N PRO A 656 23.02 -8.06 11.60
CA PRO A 656 22.25 -7.56 12.76
C PRO A 656 21.22 -6.47 12.40
N GLY A 657 20.29 -6.17 13.32
CA GLY A 657 19.41 -4.99 13.22
C GLY A 657 18.19 -5.14 12.30
N LEU A 658 17.41 -4.06 12.23
CA LEU A 658 16.14 -3.96 11.50
C LEU A 658 16.40 -3.34 10.11
N LEU A 659 16.13 -4.10 9.05
CA LEU A 659 16.25 -3.65 7.67
C LEU A 659 14.93 -3.86 6.91
N ASP A 660 14.37 -2.84 6.27
CA ASP A 660 13.42 -3.06 5.17
C ASP A 660 14.22 -3.21 3.87
N VAL A 661 13.81 -4.17 3.03
CA VAL A 661 14.56 -4.63 1.87
C VAL A 661 13.68 -4.72 0.63
N ALA A 662 14.24 -4.30 -0.50
CA ALA A 662 13.58 -4.38 -1.80
C ALA A 662 14.54 -4.86 -2.87
N TYR A 663 14.04 -5.62 -3.84
CA TYR A 663 14.85 -6.08 -4.97
C TYR A 663 14.14 -5.77 -6.29
N TRP A 664 14.78 -4.95 -7.11
CA TRP A 664 14.21 -4.41 -8.34
C TRP A 664 15.06 -4.74 -9.55
N ARG A 665 14.40 -4.85 -10.70
CA ARG A 665 15.02 -4.84 -12.01
C ARG A 665 14.84 -3.47 -12.65
N GLN A 666 15.85 -3.02 -13.37
CA GLN A 666 15.81 -1.88 -14.28
C GLN A 666 16.13 -2.39 -15.70
N ARG A 667 16.32 -1.47 -16.66
CA ARG A 667 16.58 -1.82 -18.07
C ARG A 667 17.80 -2.73 -18.23
N ASP A 668 18.95 -2.28 -17.74
CA ASP A 668 20.26 -2.90 -17.94
C ASP A 668 20.94 -3.28 -16.60
N SER A 669 20.17 -3.38 -15.52
CA SER A 669 20.68 -3.61 -14.15
C SER A 669 19.62 -4.24 -13.22
N VAL A 670 20.08 -4.71 -12.05
CA VAL A 670 19.24 -5.03 -10.88
C VAL A 670 19.78 -4.32 -9.65
N ALA A 671 18.89 -3.90 -8.75
CA ALA A 671 19.24 -3.13 -7.56
C ALA A 671 18.59 -3.73 -6.31
N ALA A 672 19.40 -4.02 -5.29
CA ALA A 672 18.96 -4.48 -3.98
C ALA A 672 19.14 -3.36 -2.95
N HIS A 673 18.03 -2.93 -2.37
CA HIS A 673 17.97 -1.82 -1.41
C HIS A 673 17.97 -2.38 0.01
N LEU A 674 18.79 -1.78 0.88
CA LEU A 674 18.84 -2.06 2.31
C LEU A 674 18.59 -0.74 3.04
N VAL A 675 17.40 -0.56 3.62
CA VAL A 675 17.05 0.61 4.43
C VAL A 675 17.24 0.25 5.89
N ASN A 676 18.19 0.91 6.56
CA ASN A 676 18.47 0.72 7.97
C ASN A 676 17.45 1.46 8.83
N LEU A 677 16.58 0.69 9.48
CA LEU A 677 15.57 1.15 10.42
C LEU A 677 15.96 0.87 11.88
N THR A 678 17.21 0.43 12.14
CA THR A 678 17.72 0.12 13.48
C THR A 678 17.82 1.41 14.32
N ASN A 679 16.77 1.70 15.08
CA ASN A 679 16.68 2.91 15.89
C ASN A 679 15.73 2.71 17.08
N PRO A 680 16.00 3.26 18.29
CA PRO A 680 15.03 3.30 19.38
C PRO A 680 13.70 3.98 19.00
N MET A 681 13.71 4.84 17.98
CA MET A 681 12.54 5.55 17.45
C MET A 681 11.88 4.82 16.26
N ALA A 682 12.30 3.60 15.94
CA ALA A 682 11.76 2.81 14.82
C ALA A 682 10.25 2.58 14.93
N MET A 683 9.76 2.33 16.14
CA MET A 683 8.32 2.12 16.44
C MET A 683 7.67 3.31 17.15
N ARG A 684 8.38 4.44 17.26
CA ARG A 684 7.92 5.60 18.04
C ARG A 684 8.53 6.91 17.56
N GLY A 685 7.76 7.72 16.84
CA GLY A 685 8.07 9.12 16.53
C GLY A 685 9.39 9.34 15.81
N TYR A 686 9.82 10.60 15.69
CA TYR A 686 10.90 11.00 14.80
C TYR A 686 12.29 10.48 15.20
N MET A 687 13.05 10.00 14.20
CA MET A 687 14.46 9.70 14.31
C MET A 687 15.26 10.98 14.57
N ARG A 688 16.18 10.91 15.53
CA ARG A 688 17.01 12.04 15.97
C ARG A 688 18.41 11.94 15.36
N GLU A 689 18.98 10.74 15.42
CA GLU A 689 20.29 10.37 14.90
C GLU A 689 20.19 9.14 13.98
N VAL A 690 21.19 8.96 13.13
CA VAL A 690 21.38 7.73 12.33
C VAL A 690 22.31 6.81 13.11
N LEU A 691 21.89 5.57 13.37
CA LEU A 691 22.69 4.54 14.03
C LEU A 691 23.14 3.52 12.97
N PRO A 692 24.38 3.58 12.45
CA PRO A 692 24.81 2.68 11.38
C PRO A 692 24.86 1.22 11.86
N ALA A 693 24.44 0.30 11.01
CA ALA A 693 24.39 -1.13 11.31
C ALA A 693 25.12 -1.98 10.26
N GLY A 694 25.53 -3.20 10.64
CA GLY A 694 26.31 -4.11 9.80
C GLY A 694 27.33 -4.91 10.61
N PRO A 695 28.21 -5.70 9.96
CA PRO A 695 28.25 -5.95 8.52
C PRO A 695 27.08 -6.83 8.05
N TYR A 696 26.80 -6.79 6.76
CA TYR A 696 25.79 -7.61 6.10
C TYR A 696 26.38 -8.46 4.99
N ARG A 697 25.82 -9.66 4.79
CA ARG A 697 26.00 -10.44 3.57
C ARG A 697 24.71 -10.45 2.78
N VAL A 698 24.75 -9.94 1.55
CA VAL A 698 23.61 -9.84 0.64
C VAL A 698 23.76 -10.90 -0.44
N THR A 699 22.78 -11.79 -0.58
CA THR A 699 22.74 -12.79 -1.65
C THR A 699 21.59 -12.49 -2.61
N LEU A 700 21.89 -12.28 -3.88
CA LEU A 700 20.96 -11.88 -4.94
C LEU A 700 20.85 -12.96 -6.02
N GLN A 701 19.64 -13.43 -6.31
CA GLN A 701 19.37 -14.30 -7.45
C GLN A 701 19.24 -13.46 -8.72
N LEU A 702 20.20 -13.59 -9.63
CA LEU A 702 20.17 -12.85 -10.88
C LEU A 702 19.08 -13.39 -11.83
N PRO A 703 18.50 -12.54 -12.70
CA PRO A 703 17.58 -12.98 -13.74
C PRO A 703 18.19 -14.09 -14.63
N PRO A 704 17.39 -15.03 -15.18
CA PRO A 704 17.91 -16.09 -16.05
C PRO A 704 18.75 -15.54 -17.22
N GLY A 705 19.92 -16.12 -17.45
CA GLY A 705 20.86 -15.70 -18.49
C GLY A 705 21.70 -14.45 -18.18
N ALA A 706 21.36 -13.68 -17.13
CA ALA A 706 22.04 -12.43 -16.81
C ALA A 706 23.52 -12.65 -16.41
N ARG A 707 24.38 -11.71 -16.84
CA ARG A 707 25.80 -11.67 -16.52
C ARG A 707 26.11 -10.32 -15.86
N PRO A 708 26.62 -10.28 -14.61
CA PRO A 708 27.00 -9.03 -13.97
C PRO A 708 28.28 -8.48 -14.63
N THR A 709 28.30 -7.18 -14.91
CA THR A 709 29.46 -6.45 -15.45
C THR A 709 30.15 -5.59 -14.39
N ALA A 710 29.36 -4.98 -13.49
CA ALA A 710 29.84 -4.26 -12.33
C ALA A 710 28.91 -4.46 -11.13
N VAL A 711 29.45 -4.34 -9.92
CA VAL A 711 28.68 -4.37 -8.66
C VAL A 711 29.13 -3.19 -7.80
N ARG A 712 28.19 -2.39 -7.31
CA ARG A 712 28.44 -1.13 -6.63
C ARG A 712 27.60 -0.96 -5.37
N LEU A 713 28.17 -0.23 -4.41
CA LEU A 713 27.47 0.34 -3.27
C LEU A 713 27.27 1.84 -3.56
N LEU A 714 26.02 2.29 -3.66
CA LEU A 714 25.68 3.64 -4.13
C LEU A 714 25.75 4.71 -3.03
N GLU A 715 25.58 4.35 -1.76
CA GLU A 715 25.76 5.28 -0.63
C GLU A 715 27.23 5.33 -0.19
N ALA A 716 27.93 4.20 -0.21
CA ALA A 716 29.39 4.16 -0.02
C ALA A 716 30.22 4.60 -1.25
N GLU A 717 29.57 4.98 -2.36
CA GLU A 717 30.15 5.45 -3.64
C GLU A 717 31.39 4.66 -4.12
N ARG A 718 31.30 3.32 -4.10
CA ARG A 718 32.41 2.42 -4.50
C ARG A 718 31.96 1.13 -5.18
N ASP A 719 32.85 0.54 -5.97
CA ASP A 719 32.69 -0.84 -6.45
C ASP A 719 32.79 -1.82 -5.26
N ALA A 720 32.04 -2.94 -5.34
CA ALA A 720 31.99 -3.96 -4.30
C ALA A 720 32.57 -5.29 -4.82
N PRO A 721 33.45 -5.96 -4.05
CA PRO A 721 33.84 -7.33 -4.37
C PRO A 721 32.61 -8.25 -4.24
N TYR A 722 32.53 -9.25 -5.12
CA TYR A 722 31.43 -10.20 -5.12
C TYR A 722 31.91 -11.61 -5.43
N ARG A 723 31.16 -12.61 -4.96
CA ARG A 723 31.33 -14.01 -5.33
C ARG A 723 30.09 -14.47 -6.09
N ARG A 724 30.28 -15.22 -7.18
CA ARG A 724 29.18 -15.88 -7.89
C ARG A 724 29.04 -17.33 -7.41
N ASP A 725 27.81 -17.75 -7.17
CA ASP A 725 27.44 -19.13 -6.85
C ASP A 725 26.26 -19.54 -7.75
N GLY A 726 26.56 -20.22 -8.86
CA GLY A 726 25.60 -20.52 -9.91
C GLY A 726 24.92 -19.27 -10.49
N ASN A 727 23.61 -19.11 -10.21
CA ASN A 727 22.80 -17.95 -10.58
C ASN A 727 22.70 -16.89 -9.47
N ARG A 728 23.35 -17.09 -8.33
CA ARG A 728 23.38 -16.15 -7.21
C ARG A 728 24.68 -15.34 -7.17
N LEU A 729 24.56 -14.12 -6.69
CA LEU A 729 25.61 -13.16 -6.44
C LEU A 729 25.67 -12.88 -4.93
N ILE A 730 26.83 -13.02 -4.32
CA ILE A 730 27.05 -12.78 -2.88
C ILE A 730 27.95 -11.55 -2.75
N VAL A 731 27.48 -10.55 -2.01
CA VAL A 731 28.12 -9.25 -1.82
C VAL A 731 28.17 -8.92 -0.33
N ASP A 732 29.34 -8.59 0.19
CA ASP A 732 29.47 -8.13 1.56
C ASP A 732 29.31 -6.60 1.62
N VAL A 733 28.41 -6.13 2.50
CA VAL A 733 28.09 -4.71 2.73
C VAL A 733 28.54 -4.36 4.16
N PRO A 734 29.72 -3.73 4.36
CA PRO A 734 30.31 -3.61 5.69
C PRO A 734 29.51 -2.75 6.68
N GLN A 735 28.74 -1.78 6.19
CA GLN A 735 27.88 -0.92 7.00
C GLN A 735 26.79 -0.31 6.14
N VAL A 736 25.58 -0.17 6.68
CA VAL A 736 24.51 0.69 6.15
C VAL A 736 24.27 1.80 7.17
N LYS A 737 24.40 3.06 6.74
CA LYS A 737 24.02 4.22 7.56
C LYS A 737 22.51 4.34 7.61
N LEU A 738 21.90 4.70 6.48
CA LEU A 738 20.46 4.87 6.35
C LEU A 738 19.86 4.05 5.19
N HIS A 739 20.44 4.14 3.99
CA HIS A 739 19.98 3.39 2.82
C HIS A 739 21.19 3.10 1.96
N GLU A 740 21.53 1.83 1.79
CA GLU A 740 22.55 1.38 0.85
C GLU A 740 21.88 0.60 -0.29
N VAL A 741 22.44 0.71 -1.50
CA VAL A 741 21.94 0.01 -2.68
C VAL A 741 23.08 -0.81 -3.26
N VAL A 742 22.93 -2.14 -3.25
CA VAL A 742 23.77 -3.05 -4.01
C VAL A 742 23.25 -3.06 -5.45
N ALA A 743 23.88 -2.24 -6.28
CA ALA A 743 23.56 -2.09 -7.69
C ALA A 743 24.42 -3.03 -8.53
N VAL A 744 23.80 -3.79 -9.43
CA VAL A 744 24.46 -4.76 -10.31
C VAL A 744 24.13 -4.39 -11.75
N ASP A 745 25.11 -3.84 -12.48
CA ASP A 745 25.00 -3.63 -13.92
C ASP A 745 25.12 -4.98 -14.65
N LEU A 746 24.35 -5.14 -15.73
CA LEU A 746 24.27 -6.38 -16.52
C LEU A 746 24.82 -6.18 -17.93
N ALA A 747 25.25 -7.28 -18.57
CA ALA A 747 25.72 -7.34 -19.96
C ALA A 747 24.59 -7.51 -20.98
#